data_AF-A0A7X3UGA7-F1
#
_entry.id   AF-A0A7X3UGA7-F1
#
_cell.length_a   1.000
_cell.length_b   1.000
_cell.length_c   1.000
_cell.angle_alpha   90.00
_cell.angle_beta   90.00
_cell.angle_gamma   90.00
#
_symmetry.space_group_name_H-M   'P 1'
#
loop_
_entity.id
_entity.type
_entity.pdbx_description
1 polymer ?
#
loop_
_entity_poly.entity_id
_entity_poly.type
_entity_poly.pdbx_seq_one_letter_code
_entity_poly.pdbx_strand_id
1 'polypeptide(L)'
;MTNTIPYTELSEQLKGSDLPDMLIRDHLDRMEPAYFERYEPGVVRRHIEMISRLGPDSAAEIDVEPLDGSTWRLTVVAFDNLSVISILSGLLASNGLSIRRGDVFTYADASPAVDGRKRSLRPRRRRRVRPGIPAAPLDITSATLRTQRKIVDVFRVRASSEAPPDWPVITGEIKDAMHSLRMNSAGALQRGINERVVDYLRHEEDAERSSMFPVRVAIDNDTGTGASRLDITGQDTPAFLYALSTALALRDINIRRIDIAAAGVEVQDTLEVTDRRGGKITDPRKLHELRFVITLIKQFTHLLTRAPNPAQALEHFNQLIDQVLANVPPGRAMEEMFDQLEKQEVISAMATLFGTSDFLWKDFLRMQYKNLFPVLQDIKVVGIVRSREQMEGELAARLSKVGSYARRKELLNRYKDKEMLRISMRQILEKKQDIQAFSRELTTLAEVVLESAYDICDQEQRRQYGEPALPSGEPCVFSICALGKCGGRELGWASDIELMFVYAGQGSTSGPHVVLNSEYYERLVRMICSTIESRREGLFEIDLRLRPYGEKGALASSLEKFNAYFNEKGGALPYERHALIKLRAIGGDPVLGGNVEAARDAFVYHEAPVDGRSWAHLRERQNDELVETGAINVKYSYGGLIDIEYFVQDMQILYGAENPSVRGPNTLEAMETLNRTGFLSDEERGMLDRAYRFLVRLINALRMVRGNARDLVLPDWSSQEFLFLARRLGYEEGDGAGPDAQLRRDIERNMEWAARALRTRFVHKLFD
;
A
#
# COMPACT_ATOMS: atom_id res chain seq x y z
N MET A 1 13.56 -40.16 36.20
CA MET A 1 12.85 -41.42 35.98
C MET A 1 11.72 -41.12 35.02
N THR A 2 11.90 -41.50 33.76
CA THR A 2 10.94 -41.32 32.67
C THR A 2 9.77 -42.28 32.89
N ASN A 3 8.58 -41.75 33.13
CA ASN A 3 7.35 -42.52 33.24
C ASN A 3 6.87 -42.86 31.81
N THR A 4 7.64 -43.66 31.09
CA THR A 4 7.22 -44.20 29.78
C THR A 4 6.32 -45.39 30.07
N ILE A 5 5.00 -45.20 29.97
CA ILE A 5 4.06 -46.33 29.99
C ILE A 5 4.41 -47.22 28.78
N PRO A 6 4.73 -48.51 28.96
CA PRO A 6 5.01 -49.40 27.84
C PRO A 6 3.85 -49.43 26.84
N TYR A 7 4.15 -49.44 25.54
CA TYR A 7 3.17 -49.53 24.43
C TYR A 7 2.07 -50.58 24.69
N THR A 8 2.44 -51.71 25.30
CA THR A 8 1.54 -52.80 25.69
C THR A 8 0.50 -52.39 26.73
N GLU A 9 0.87 -51.61 27.74
CA GLU A 9 0.00 -51.21 28.85
C GLU A 9 -0.97 -50.10 28.43
N LEU A 10 -0.52 -49.16 27.58
CA LEU A 10 -1.38 -48.15 26.97
C LEU A 10 -2.36 -48.77 25.94
N SER A 11 -1.88 -49.72 25.12
CA SER A 11 -2.71 -50.44 24.15
C SER A 11 -3.77 -51.30 24.83
N GLU A 12 -3.46 -51.94 25.96
CA GLU A 12 -4.42 -52.74 26.73
C GLU A 12 -5.51 -51.88 27.40
N GLN A 13 -5.15 -50.72 27.95
CA GLN A 13 -6.12 -49.78 28.51
C GLN A 13 -7.02 -49.14 27.44
N LEU A 14 -6.50 -48.91 26.23
CA LEU A 14 -7.28 -48.37 25.10
C LEU A 14 -8.15 -49.43 24.40
N LYS A 15 -7.79 -50.72 24.42
CA LYS A 15 -8.59 -51.83 23.85
C LYS A 15 -9.94 -52.07 24.55
N GLY A 16 -10.14 -51.52 25.75
CA GLY A 16 -11.43 -51.53 26.46
C GLY A 16 -12.41 -50.43 26.01
N SER A 17 -12.19 -49.78 24.86
CA SER A 17 -13.01 -48.68 24.34
C SER A 17 -13.73 -49.06 23.04
N ASP A 18 -14.81 -48.34 22.69
CA ASP A 18 -15.57 -48.52 21.43
C ASP A 18 -14.83 -47.97 20.17
N LEU A 19 -13.52 -47.69 20.28
CA LEU A 19 -12.71 -47.08 19.23
C LEU A 19 -12.15 -48.13 18.26
N PRO A 20 -12.01 -47.82 16.96
CA PRO A 20 -11.42 -48.75 16.01
C PRO A 20 -9.94 -49.05 16.32
N ASP A 21 -9.58 -50.32 16.47
CA ASP A 21 -8.19 -50.79 16.72
C ASP A 21 -7.16 -50.20 15.77
N MET A 22 -7.54 -50.02 14.50
CA MET A 22 -6.65 -49.48 13.47
C MET A 22 -6.35 -47.99 13.69
N LEU A 23 -7.29 -47.24 14.27
CA LEU A 23 -7.10 -45.82 14.59
C LEU A 23 -6.18 -45.66 15.81
N ILE A 24 -6.35 -46.53 16.81
CA ILE A 24 -5.47 -46.60 17.97
C ILE A 24 -4.03 -46.87 17.49
N ARG A 25 -3.83 -47.88 16.64
CA ARG A 25 -2.49 -48.16 16.07
C ARG A 25 -1.92 -47.00 15.27
N ASP A 26 -2.70 -46.40 14.36
CA ASP A 26 -2.25 -45.23 13.57
C ASP A 26 -1.82 -44.07 14.46
N HIS A 27 -2.54 -43.82 15.57
CA HIS A 27 -2.16 -42.80 16.55
C HIS A 27 -0.87 -43.16 17.31
N LEU A 28 -0.77 -44.38 17.85
CA LEU A 28 0.41 -44.81 18.61
C LEU A 28 1.68 -44.86 17.76
N ASP A 29 1.57 -45.28 16.50
CA ASP A 29 2.72 -45.46 15.61
C ASP A 29 3.24 -44.14 15.04
N ARG A 30 2.38 -43.12 14.94
CA ARG A 30 2.72 -41.85 14.27
C ARG A 30 2.79 -40.65 15.20
N MET A 31 2.21 -40.71 16.39
CA MET A 31 2.31 -39.62 17.36
C MET A 31 3.68 -39.63 18.03
N GLU A 32 4.20 -38.45 18.36
CA GLU A 32 5.52 -38.31 18.96
C GLU A 32 5.58 -38.81 20.42
N PRO A 33 6.71 -39.40 20.88
CA PRO A 33 6.84 -39.94 22.24
C PRO A 33 6.52 -38.93 23.36
N ALA A 34 6.91 -37.67 23.17
CA ALA A 34 6.68 -36.59 24.14
C ALA A 34 5.20 -36.36 24.44
N TYR A 35 4.29 -36.70 23.52
CA TYR A 35 2.85 -36.63 23.73
C TYR A 35 2.40 -37.63 24.82
N PHE A 36 2.92 -38.85 24.80
CA PHE A 36 2.55 -39.91 25.74
C PHE A 36 3.18 -39.72 27.12
N GLU A 37 4.31 -39.00 27.21
CA GLU A 37 4.87 -38.56 28.49
C GLU A 37 4.03 -37.45 29.13
N ARG A 38 3.20 -36.76 28.33
CA ARG A 38 2.48 -35.56 28.74
C ARG A 38 1.04 -35.85 29.18
N TYR A 39 0.37 -36.79 28.53
CA TYR A 39 -1.04 -37.05 28.71
C TYR A 39 -1.32 -38.44 29.26
N GLU A 40 -2.15 -38.47 30.30
CA GLU A 40 -2.64 -39.71 30.89
C GLU A 40 -3.52 -40.50 29.88
N PRO A 41 -3.61 -41.84 30.00
CA PRO A 41 -4.32 -42.69 29.04
C PRO A 41 -5.77 -42.28 28.75
N GLY A 42 -6.49 -41.77 29.75
CA GLY A 42 -7.86 -41.28 29.59
C GLY A 42 -7.97 -40.04 28.70
N VAL A 43 -6.98 -39.13 28.76
CA VAL A 43 -6.90 -37.95 27.89
C VAL A 43 -6.53 -38.36 26.47
N VAL A 44 -5.57 -39.28 26.33
CA VAL A 44 -5.19 -39.87 25.04
C VAL A 44 -6.41 -40.51 24.36
N ARG A 45 -7.21 -41.27 25.10
CA ARG A 45 -8.46 -41.85 24.58
C ARG A 45 -9.40 -40.78 24.02
N ARG A 46 -9.64 -39.69 24.76
CA ARG A 46 -10.51 -38.60 24.32
C ARG A 46 -9.99 -37.94 23.04
N HIS A 47 -8.66 -37.72 22.93
CA HIS A 47 -8.07 -37.19 21.71
C HIS A 47 -8.27 -38.14 20.52
N ILE A 48 -8.16 -39.46 20.72
CA ILE A 48 -8.46 -40.45 19.66
C ILE A 48 -9.96 -40.42 19.28
N GLU A 49 -10.87 -40.24 20.24
CA GLU A 49 -12.31 -40.05 19.97
C GLU A 49 -12.61 -38.78 19.17
N MET A 50 -11.86 -37.69 19.40
CA MET A 50 -11.96 -36.49 18.57
C MET A 50 -11.41 -36.75 17.15
N ILE A 51 -10.26 -37.42 17.05
CA ILE A 51 -9.67 -37.81 15.76
C ILE A 51 -10.63 -38.69 14.96
N SER A 52 -11.38 -39.59 15.62
CA SER A 52 -12.33 -40.48 14.96
C SER A 52 -13.55 -39.77 14.38
N ARG A 53 -13.72 -38.47 14.61
CA ARG A 53 -14.80 -37.66 14.03
C ARG A 53 -14.33 -36.78 12.86
N LEU A 54 -13.02 -36.71 12.60
CA LEU A 54 -12.46 -35.96 11.48
C LEU A 54 -12.80 -36.60 10.14
N GLY A 55 -13.52 -35.91 9.27
CA GLY A 55 -13.98 -36.44 7.99
C GLY A 55 -13.85 -35.46 6.81
N PRO A 56 -14.43 -35.77 5.64
CA PRO A 56 -14.55 -34.82 4.53
C PRO A 56 -15.23 -33.51 4.95
N ASP A 57 -16.30 -33.59 5.74
CA ASP A 57 -17.11 -32.44 6.15
C ASP A 57 -16.77 -31.93 7.56
N SER A 58 -15.90 -32.63 8.30
CA SER A 58 -15.39 -32.20 9.61
C SER A 58 -13.87 -32.11 9.56
N ALA A 59 -13.34 -30.92 9.27
CA ALA A 59 -11.89 -30.69 9.16
C ALA A 59 -11.20 -30.56 10.53
N ALA A 60 -11.96 -30.29 11.60
CA ALA A 60 -11.46 -30.16 12.95
C ALA A 60 -12.53 -30.47 14.01
N GLU A 61 -12.08 -31.02 15.14
CA GLU A 61 -12.84 -31.12 16.37
C GLU A 61 -12.22 -30.23 17.44
N ILE A 62 -13.07 -29.55 18.20
CA ILE A 62 -12.65 -28.65 19.27
C ILE A 62 -13.37 -29.06 20.55
N ASP A 63 -12.61 -29.08 21.62
CA ASP A 63 -13.09 -29.35 22.96
C ASP A 63 -12.62 -28.23 23.91
N VAL A 64 -13.52 -27.77 24.77
CA VAL A 64 -13.29 -26.62 25.65
C VAL A 64 -13.68 -27.00 27.07
N GLU A 65 -12.74 -26.87 27.99
CA GLU A 65 -12.95 -27.15 29.41
C GLU A 65 -12.61 -25.93 30.26
N PRO A 66 -13.51 -25.45 31.13
CA PRO A 66 -13.17 -24.40 32.09
C PRO A 66 -12.15 -24.92 33.10
N LEU A 67 -11.10 -24.14 33.36
CA LEU A 67 -10.10 -24.42 34.41
C LEU A 67 -10.37 -23.54 35.65
N ASP A 68 -10.63 -22.25 35.43
CA ASP A 68 -11.03 -21.28 36.44
C ASP A 68 -11.98 -20.24 35.81
N GLY A 69 -12.37 -19.21 36.57
CA GLY A 69 -13.33 -18.19 36.11
C GLY A 69 -12.91 -17.35 34.90
N SER A 70 -11.64 -17.38 34.52
CA SER A 70 -11.08 -16.59 33.40
C SER A 70 -10.19 -17.39 32.45
N THR A 71 -10.04 -18.70 32.68
CA THR A 71 -9.08 -19.55 31.98
C THR A 71 -9.73 -20.86 31.55
N TRP A 72 -9.46 -21.26 30.31
CA TRP A 72 -9.97 -22.49 29.71
C TRP A 72 -8.84 -23.33 29.14
N ARG A 73 -9.05 -24.65 29.10
CA ARG A 73 -8.29 -25.58 28.27
C ARG A 73 -9.04 -25.72 26.94
N LEU A 74 -8.34 -25.44 25.86
CA LEU A 74 -8.82 -25.58 24.49
C LEU A 74 -8.02 -26.69 23.80
N THR A 75 -8.68 -27.78 23.43
CA THR A 75 -8.08 -28.87 22.67
C THR A 75 -8.58 -28.78 21.23
N VAL A 76 -7.64 -28.70 20.27
CA VAL A 76 -7.92 -28.64 18.84
C VAL A 76 -7.31 -29.87 18.17
N VAL A 77 -8.17 -30.66 17.53
CA VAL A 77 -7.77 -31.83 16.74
C VAL A 77 -8.14 -31.55 15.30
N ALA A 78 -7.17 -31.55 14.38
CA ALA A 78 -7.41 -31.20 12.98
C ALA A 78 -6.42 -31.92 12.04
N PHE A 79 -6.62 -31.75 10.74
CA PHE A 79 -5.61 -32.11 9.74
C PHE A 79 -4.44 -31.12 9.79
N ASP A 80 -3.23 -31.64 9.71
CA ASP A 80 -2.00 -30.85 9.83
C ASP A 80 -1.83 -29.85 8.68
N ASN A 81 -1.44 -28.63 9.03
CA ASN A 81 -1.06 -27.56 8.12
C ASN A 81 -0.10 -26.60 8.84
N LEU A 82 0.93 -26.11 8.15
CA LEU A 82 1.92 -25.19 8.72
C LEU A 82 1.30 -23.91 9.30
N SER A 83 0.14 -23.49 8.81
CA SER A 83 -0.56 -22.27 9.24
C SER A 83 -1.54 -22.48 10.40
N VAL A 84 -1.70 -23.68 10.96
CA VAL A 84 -2.73 -23.89 12.00
C VAL A 84 -2.50 -22.98 13.20
N ILE A 85 -1.27 -22.91 13.72
CA ILE A 85 -0.97 -22.10 14.92
C ILE A 85 -1.16 -20.61 14.65
N SER A 86 -0.80 -20.12 13.46
CA SER A 86 -1.04 -18.72 13.12
C SER A 86 -2.54 -18.42 13.05
N ILE A 87 -3.32 -19.24 12.35
CA ILE A 87 -4.77 -19.03 12.27
C ILE A 87 -5.44 -19.12 13.64
N LEU A 88 -5.09 -20.11 14.47
CA LEU A 88 -5.63 -20.25 15.82
C LEU A 88 -5.28 -19.05 16.71
N SER A 89 -4.02 -18.65 16.74
CA SER A 89 -3.59 -17.51 17.58
C SER A 89 -4.25 -16.21 17.16
N GLY A 90 -4.46 -15.97 15.86
CA GLY A 90 -5.17 -14.80 15.36
C GLY A 90 -6.67 -14.82 15.69
N LEU A 91 -7.36 -15.96 15.50
CA LEU A 91 -8.77 -16.11 15.86
C LEU A 91 -9.01 -15.93 17.36
N LEU A 92 -8.17 -16.53 18.21
CA LEU A 92 -8.25 -16.37 19.66
C LEU A 92 -8.00 -14.91 20.07
N ALA A 93 -6.94 -14.28 19.54
CA ALA A 93 -6.64 -12.88 19.83
C ALA A 93 -7.79 -11.94 19.44
N SER A 94 -8.36 -12.12 18.24
CA SER A 94 -9.49 -11.30 17.79
C SER A 94 -10.79 -11.47 18.58
N ASN A 95 -10.91 -12.56 19.34
CA ASN A 95 -12.02 -12.81 20.27
C ASN A 95 -11.64 -12.46 21.74
N GLY A 96 -10.54 -11.74 21.95
CA GLY A 96 -10.09 -11.32 23.29
C GLY A 96 -9.56 -12.47 24.15
N LEU A 97 -9.04 -13.53 23.54
CA LEU A 97 -8.42 -14.67 24.21
C LEU A 97 -6.90 -14.68 24.01
N SER A 98 -6.16 -14.74 25.11
CA SER A 98 -4.71 -14.84 25.12
C SER A 98 -4.25 -16.26 25.44
N ILE A 99 -3.39 -16.84 24.59
CA ILE A 99 -2.72 -18.12 24.88
C ILE A 99 -1.70 -17.87 26.00
N ARG A 100 -1.75 -18.68 27.06
CA ARG A 100 -0.77 -18.66 28.17
C ARG A 100 0.19 -19.84 28.11
N ARG A 101 -0.30 -20.98 27.61
CA ARG A 101 0.50 -22.18 27.38
C ARG A 101 -0.08 -22.95 26.20
N GLY A 102 0.77 -23.58 25.40
CA GLY A 102 0.37 -24.44 24.29
C GLY A 102 1.32 -25.62 24.15
N ASP A 103 0.78 -26.83 24.08
CA ASP A 103 1.52 -28.04 23.72
C ASP A 103 0.97 -28.51 22.34
N VAL A 104 1.83 -28.53 21.31
CA VAL A 104 1.46 -28.75 19.88
C VAL A 104 2.09 -30.07 19.42
N PHE A 105 1.24 -31.00 18.96
CA PHE A 105 1.67 -32.36 18.61
C PHE A 105 1.21 -32.73 17.21
N THR A 106 2.14 -33.17 16.36
CA THR A 106 1.87 -33.51 14.95
C THR A 106 2.22 -34.97 14.67
N TYR A 107 1.38 -35.64 13.90
CA TYR A 107 1.66 -36.99 13.40
C TYR A 107 2.89 -37.00 12.48
N ALA A 108 3.71 -38.03 12.56
CA ALA A 108 4.71 -38.34 11.55
C ALA A 108 4.07 -38.72 10.20
N ASP A 109 4.87 -38.62 9.14
CA ASP A 109 4.47 -39.09 7.80
C ASP A 109 4.10 -40.57 7.85
N ALA A 110 3.03 -40.94 7.14
CA ALA A 110 2.65 -42.35 7.04
C ALA A 110 3.76 -43.11 6.29
N SER A 111 4.30 -44.17 6.89
CA SER A 111 5.21 -45.07 6.19
C SER A 111 4.53 -45.61 4.93
N PRO A 112 5.20 -45.63 3.76
CA PRO A 112 4.64 -46.30 2.59
C PRO A 112 4.45 -47.76 2.95
N ALA A 113 3.20 -48.21 3.03
CA ALA A 113 2.89 -49.59 3.35
C ALA A 113 3.69 -50.51 2.43
N VAL A 114 4.53 -51.37 3.01
CA VAL A 114 5.10 -52.54 2.33
C VAL A 114 3.95 -53.50 2.09
N ASP A 115 3.10 -53.19 1.11
CA ASP A 115 2.05 -54.09 0.67
C ASP A 115 2.71 -55.13 -0.24
N GLY A 116 3.00 -56.30 0.36
CA GLY A 116 3.66 -57.45 -0.25
C GLY A 116 2.85 -58.15 -1.34
N ARG A 117 2.37 -57.39 -2.33
CA ARG A 117 1.83 -57.93 -3.59
C ARG A 117 2.42 -57.17 -4.76
N LYS A 118 3.32 -57.84 -5.50
CA LYS A 118 3.78 -57.43 -6.84
C LYS A 118 2.57 -57.11 -7.71
N ARG A 119 2.19 -55.84 -7.83
CA ARG A 119 1.26 -55.38 -8.86
C ARG A 119 2.07 -55.06 -10.10
N SER A 120 1.95 -55.93 -11.09
CA SER A 120 2.51 -55.71 -12.42
C SER A 120 1.98 -54.41 -13.02
N LEU A 121 2.91 -53.57 -13.49
CA LEU A 121 2.61 -52.39 -14.30
C LEU A 121 2.03 -52.86 -15.64
N ARG A 122 0.70 -52.82 -15.78
CA ARG A 122 0.04 -52.73 -17.09
C ARG A 122 -0.70 -51.40 -17.17
N PRO A 123 -0.59 -50.65 -18.29
CA PRO A 123 -1.24 -49.36 -18.43
C PRO A 123 -2.76 -49.55 -18.48
N ARG A 124 -3.48 -49.00 -17.49
CA ARG A 124 -4.95 -49.01 -17.47
C ARG A 124 -5.50 -47.94 -18.43
N ARG A 125 -6.24 -48.39 -19.44
CA ARG A 125 -7.08 -47.56 -20.33
C ARG A 125 -8.03 -46.68 -19.50
N ARG A 126 -8.14 -45.41 -19.86
CA ARG A 126 -9.12 -44.44 -19.35
C ARG A 126 -10.54 -45.01 -19.45
N ARG A 127 -11.21 -45.21 -18.31
CA ARG A 127 -12.60 -45.63 -18.25
C ARG A 127 -13.47 -44.37 -18.09
N ARG A 128 -14.34 -44.10 -19.07
CA ARG A 128 -15.35 -43.03 -19.01
C ARG A 128 -16.28 -43.28 -17.81
N VAL A 129 -16.46 -42.27 -16.96
CA VAL A 129 -17.43 -42.25 -15.86
C VAL A 129 -18.82 -41.96 -16.43
N ARG A 130 -19.83 -42.77 -16.07
CA ARG A 130 -21.25 -42.48 -16.32
C ARG A 130 -21.77 -41.59 -15.18
N PRO A 131 -22.54 -40.51 -15.45
CA PRO A 131 -23.14 -39.70 -14.40
C PRO A 131 -24.41 -40.38 -13.85
N GLY A 132 -24.64 -40.30 -12.53
CA GLY A 132 -25.95 -40.61 -11.93
C GLY A 132 -26.03 -41.68 -10.84
N ILE A 133 -24.98 -41.94 -10.05
CA ILE A 133 -25.11 -42.71 -8.79
C ILE A 133 -24.58 -41.84 -7.65
N PRO A 134 -25.33 -41.64 -6.55
CA PRO A 134 -24.83 -40.92 -5.38
C PRO A 134 -23.60 -41.66 -4.84
N ALA A 135 -22.48 -40.96 -4.67
CA ALA A 135 -21.34 -41.53 -3.97
C ALA A 135 -21.74 -41.81 -2.52
N ALA A 136 -21.54 -43.05 -2.06
CA ALA A 136 -21.76 -43.40 -0.66
C ALA A 136 -20.88 -42.53 0.26
N PRO A 137 -21.29 -42.31 1.53
CA PRO A 137 -20.52 -41.51 2.48
C PRO A 137 -19.08 -42.03 2.58
N LEU A 138 -18.11 -41.13 2.45
CA LEU A 138 -16.69 -41.43 2.60
C LEU A 138 -16.36 -41.59 4.09
N ASP A 139 -16.20 -42.84 4.50
CA ASP A 139 -15.72 -43.26 5.81
C ASP A 139 -14.28 -42.75 6.07
N ILE A 140 -13.96 -42.41 7.32
CA ILE A 140 -12.60 -42.07 7.82
C ILE A 140 -11.61 -43.22 7.55
N THR A 141 -12.14 -44.43 7.31
CA THR A 141 -11.38 -45.58 6.79
C THR A 141 -10.97 -45.45 5.33
N SER A 142 -11.29 -44.37 4.61
CA SER A 142 -10.77 -44.13 3.26
C SER A 142 -9.24 -44.00 3.30
N ALA A 143 -8.53 -44.68 2.38
CA ALA A 143 -7.07 -44.72 2.39
C ALA A 143 -6.42 -43.33 2.31
N THR A 144 -7.10 -42.37 1.68
CA THR A 144 -6.62 -41.00 1.47
C THR A 144 -6.65 -40.14 2.73
N LEU A 145 -7.69 -40.24 3.57
CA LEU A 145 -7.77 -39.50 4.84
C LEU A 145 -6.84 -40.10 5.90
N ARG A 146 -6.61 -41.41 5.84
CA ARG A 146 -5.69 -42.11 6.75
C ARG A 146 -4.25 -41.63 6.63
N THR A 147 -3.77 -41.43 5.41
CA THR A 147 -2.37 -41.04 5.16
C THR A 147 -2.07 -39.59 5.52
N GLN A 148 -3.07 -38.74 5.72
CA GLN A 148 -2.86 -37.35 6.11
C GLN A 148 -2.33 -37.25 7.53
N ARG A 149 -1.44 -36.28 7.76
CA ARG A 149 -0.98 -35.92 9.11
C ARG A 149 -2.10 -35.21 9.84
N LYS A 150 -2.16 -35.45 11.14
CA LYS A 150 -3.16 -34.89 12.05
C LYS A 150 -2.43 -34.22 13.19
N ILE A 151 -3.07 -33.25 13.81
CA ILE A 151 -2.54 -32.55 14.97
C ILE A 151 -3.43 -32.77 16.19
N VAL A 152 -2.83 -32.68 17.38
CA VAL A 152 -3.51 -32.60 18.66
C VAL A 152 -2.87 -31.47 19.43
N ASP A 153 -3.52 -30.31 19.41
CA ASP A 153 -2.97 -29.09 20.01
C ASP A 153 -3.79 -28.74 21.26
N VAL A 154 -3.12 -28.53 22.38
CA VAL A 154 -3.78 -28.24 23.65
C VAL A 154 -3.26 -26.92 24.19
N PHE A 155 -4.17 -25.96 24.31
CA PHE A 155 -3.87 -24.62 24.78
C PHE A 155 -4.54 -24.34 26.13
N ARG A 156 -3.84 -23.58 26.97
CA ARG A 156 -4.45 -22.85 28.08
C ARG A 156 -4.63 -21.41 27.62
N VAL A 157 -5.89 -20.98 27.54
CA VAL A 157 -6.27 -19.64 27.08
C VAL A 157 -6.95 -18.87 28.19
N ARG A 158 -6.70 -17.56 28.25
CA ARG A 158 -7.27 -16.66 29.24
C ARG A 158 -8.04 -15.54 28.55
N ALA A 159 -9.23 -15.21 29.02
CA ALA A 159 -9.98 -14.06 28.52
C ALA A 159 -9.39 -12.74 29.03
N SER A 160 -9.36 -11.74 28.15
CA SER A 160 -8.97 -10.36 28.48
C SER A 160 -10.11 -9.58 29.17
N SER A 161 -11.37 -10.00 28.94
CA SER A 161 -12.58 -9.41 29.54
C SER A 161 -13.11 -10.23 30.70
N GLU A 162 -13.88 -9.59 31.59
CA GLU A 162 -14.65 -10.26 32.65
C GLU A 162 -15.86 -11.04 32.11
N ALA A 163 -16.34 -10.70 30.91
CA ALA A 163 -17.43 -11.43 30.26
C ALA A 163 -16.97 -12.80 29.74
N PRO A 164 -17.76 -13.88 29.92
CA PRO A 164 -17.39 -15.20 29.43
C PRO A 164 -17.33 -15.22 27.88
N PRO A 165 -16.35 -15.90 27.26
CA PRO A 165 -16.25 -16.03 25.82
C PRO A 165 -17.44 -16.77 25.21
N ASP A 166 -17.88 -16.36 24.01
CA ASP A 166 -18.88 -17.08 23.22
C ASP A 166 -18.24 -18.29 22.52
N TRP A 167 -18.07 -19.37 23.27
CA TRP A 167 -17.45 -20.59 22.78
C TRP A 167 -18.14 -21.22 21.56
N PRO A 168 -19.48 -21.28 21.45
CA PRO A 168 -20.14 -21.74 20.23
C PRO A 168 -19.71 -20.98 18.97
N VAL A 169 -19.62 -19.65 19.04
CA VAL A 169 -19.15 -18.83 17.92
C VAL A 169 -17.67 -19.10 17.64
N ILE A 170 -16.82 -19.01 18.67
CA ILE A 170 -15.36 -19.18 18.54
C ILE A 170 -15.00 -20.57 17.98
N THR A 171 -15.63 -21.62 18.48
CA THR A 171 -15.39 -22.99 17.99
C THR A 171 -15.89 -23.19 16.57
N GLY A 172 -17.03 -22.58 16.20
CA GLY A 172 -17.52 -22.55 14.81
C GLY A 172 -16.51 -21.90 13.87
N GLU A 173 -16.00 -20.72 14.23
CA GLU A 173 -14.98 -20.01 13.46
C GLU A 173 -13.69 -20.82 13.29
N ILE A 174 -13.23 -21.51 14.35
CA ILE A 174 -12.06 -22.40 14.25
C ILE A 174 -12.33 -23.55 13.27
N LYS A 175 -13.52 -24.18 13.31
CA LYS A 175 -13.87 -25.26 12.37
C LYS A 175 -13.87 -24.78 10.92
N ASP A 176 -14.49 -23.63 10.67
CA ASP A 176 -14.55 -23.02 9.34
C ASP A 176 -13.16 -22.69 8.81
N ALA A 177 -12.31 -22.13 9.67
CA ALA A 177 -10.92 -21.81 9.34
C ALA A 177 -10.09 -23.07 8.99
N MET A 178 -10.22 -24.14 9.77
CA MET A 178 -9.54 -25.41 9.48
C MET A 178 -10.04 -26.04 8.16
N HIS A 179 -11.33 -25.89 7.86
CA HIS A 179 -11.89 -26.31 6.58
C HIS A 179 -11.31 -25.50 5.41
N SER A 180 -11.21 -24.17 5.53
CA SER A 180 -10.59 -23.30 4.53
C SER A 180 -9.10 -23.61 4.30
N LEU A 181 -8.34 -23.90 5.36
CA LEU A 181 -6.93 -24.33 5.25
C LEU A 181 -6.79 -25.61 4.44
N ARG A 182 -7.67 -26.59 4.68
CA ARG A 182 -7.69 -27.85 3.93
C ARG A 182 -8.01 -27.65 2.44
N MET A 183 -8.84 -26.66 2.12
CA MET A 183 -9.16 -26.27 0.74
C MET A 183 -8.10 -25.36 0.10
N ASN A 184 -6.90 -25.23 0.69
CA ASN A 184 -5.79 -24.38 0.23
C ASN A 184 -6.18 -22.89 0.06
N SER A 185 -7.13 -22.40 0.87
CA SER A 185 -7.59 -21.01 0.84
C SER A 185 -6.97 -20.17 1.96
N ALA A 186 -5.73 -20.47 2.34
CA ALA A 186 -5.05 -19.87 3.49
C ALA A 186 -4.88 -18.34 3.36
N GLY A 187 -4.57 -17.83 2.16
CA GLY A 187 -4.30 -16.40 1.97
C GLY A 187 -5.52 -15.49 2.17
N ALA A 188 -6.71 -15.93 1.77
CA ALA A 188 -7.94 -15.16 1.97
C ALA A 188 -8.37 -15.17 3.45
N LEU A 189 -8.26 -16.34 4.09
CA LEU A 189 -8.51 -16.53 5.51
C LEU A 189 -7.61 -15.64 6.37
N GLN A 190 -6.33 -15.58 6.04
CA GLN A 190 -5.35 -14.81 6.81
C GLN A 190 -5.58 -13.29 6.72
N ARG A 191 -6.04 -12.78 5.56
CA ARG A 191 -6.45 -11.37 5.45
C ARG A 191 -7.65 -11.03 6.34
N GLY A 192 -8.68 -11.88 6.37
CA GLY A 192 -9.83 -11.68 7.25
C GLY A 192 -9.45 -11.72 8.73
N ILE A 193 -8.51 -12.58 9.12
CA ILE A 193 -7.99 -12.61 10.51
C ILE A 193 -7.17 -11.36 10.83
N ASN A 194 -6.35 -10.87 9.90
CA ASN A 194 -5.61 -9.62 10.11
C ASN A 194 -6.57 -8.46 10.42
N GLU A 195 -7.67 -8.32 9.68
CA GLU A 195 -8.68 -7.29 9.92
C GLU A 195 -9.29 -7.39 11.32
N ARG A 196 -9.70 -8.59 11.73
CA ARG A 196 -10.30 -8.82 13.06
C ARG A 196 -9.33 -8.61 14.22
N VAL A 197 -8.08 -9.06 14.06
CA VAL A 197 -7.02 -8.83 15.06
C VAL A 197 -6.78 -7.34 15.24
N VAL A 198 -6.82 -6.57 14.16
CA VAL A 198 -6.66 -5.12 14.21
C VAL A 198 -7.84 -4.44 14.88
N ASP A 199 -9.07 -4.88 14.62
CA ASP A 199 -10.24 -4.36 15.33
C ASP A 199 -10.17 -4.63 16.84
N TYR A 200 -9.66 -5.78 17.25
CA TYR A 200 -9.38 -6.05 18.67
C TYR A 200 -8.31 -5.11 19.24
N LEU A 201 -7.19 -4.93 18.52
CA LEU A 201 -6.09 -4.06 18.96
C LEU A 201 -6.53 -2.60 19.21
N ARG A 202 -7.54 -2.11 18.49
CA ARG A 202 -8.12 -0.76 18.70
C ARG A 202 -8.76 -0.59 20.07
N HIS A 203 -9.43 -1.63 20.57
CA HIS A 203 -10.15 -1.57 21.85
C HIS A 203 -9.20 -1.67 23.06
N GLU A 204 -7.93 -2.05 22.85
CA GLU A 204 -6.91 -2.08 23.90
C GLU A 204 -6.02 -0.82 23.93
N GLU A 205 -6.30 0.20 23.09
CA GLU A 205 -5.50 1.45 23.02
C GLU A 205 -5.51 2.28 24.33
N ASP A 206 -6.35 1.93 25.32
CA ASP A 206 -6.51 2.62 26.61
C ASP A 206 -5.35 2.45 27.62
N ALA A 207 -4.39 1.55 27.40
CA ALA A 207 -3.27 1.35 28.32
C ALA A 207 -2.00 2.07 27.83
N GLU A 208 -1.58 3.13 28.54
CA GLU A 208 -0.35 3.90 28.33
C GLU A 208 0.87 3.01 27.98
N ARG A 209 1.22 2.89 26.70
CA ARG A 209 2.48 2.25 26.26
C ARG A 209 3.50 3.32 25.93
N SER A 210 4.15 3.80 26.99
CA SER A 210 5.25 4.76 26.92
C SER A 210 6.57 4.02 26.78
N SER A 211 7.24 4.22 25.63
CA SER A 211 8.58 3.76 25.24
C SER A 211 8.73 2.26 24.87
N MET A 212 9.49 2.01 23.79
CA MET A 212 9.89 0.65 23.39
C MET A 212 10.92 0.12 24.37
N PHE A 213 10.59 -0.96 25.08
CA PHE A 213 11.56 -1.72 25.87
C PHE A 213 12.50 -2.52 24.94
N PRO A 214 13.78 -2.71 25.33
CA PRO A 214 14.70 -3.53 24.55
C PRO A 214 14.19 -4.97 24.47
N VAL A 215 13.99 -5.47 23.25
CA VAL A 215 13.64 -6.88 23.00
C VAL A 215 14.90 -7.72 23.11
N ARG A 216 14.88 -8.74 23.97
CA ARG A 216 15.96 -9.70 24.12
C ARG A 216 15.51 -11.06 23.60
N VAL A 217 16.23 -11.57 22.61
CA VAL A 217 16.00 -12.91 22.03
C VAL A 217 17.23 -13.76 22.29
N ALA A 218 17.08 -14.81 23.09
CA ALA A 218 18.07 -15.85 23.29
C ALA A 218 17.60 -17.14 22.59
N ILE A 219 18.52 -17.81 21.93
CA ILE A 219 18.25 -19.09 21.28
C ILE A 219 19.16 -20.12 21.93
N ASP A 220 18.56 -21.09 22.61
CA ASP A 220 19.25 -22.24 23.16
C ASP A 220 19.06 -23.43 22.22
N ASN A 221 20.18 -23.84 21.61
CA ASN A 221 20.24 -25.02 20.77
C ASN A 221 21.15 -26.11 21.34
N ASP A 222 21.77 -25.86 22.49
CA ASP A 222 22.75 -26.73 23.15
C ASP A 222 22.07 -27.64 24.18
N THR A 223 20.98 -27.20 24.79
CA THR A 223 20.20 -28.00 25.74
C THR A 223 19.07 -28.77 25.05
N GLY A 224 18.71 -29.94 25.58
CA GLY A 224 17.68 -30.84 25.01
C GLY A 224 18.10 -31.54 23.71
N THR A 225 17.33 -32.52 23.25
CA THR A 225 17.68 -33.36 22.08
C THR A 225 16.77 -33.19 20.86
N GLY A 226 15.60 -32.53 21.00
CA GLY A 226 14.54 -32.59 19.98
C GLY A 226 14.14 -31.26 19.31
N ALA A 227 14.28 -30.12 19.99
CA ALA A 227 13.79 -28.83 19.50
C ALA A 227 14.76 -27.69 19.88
N SER A 228 14.76 -26.62 19.07
CA SER A 228 15.49 -25.39 19.37
C SER A 228 14.61 -24.51 20.26
N ARG A 229 15.16 -24.00 21.36
CA ARG A 229 14.41 -23.16 22.31
C ARG A 229 14.65 -21.68 22.03
N LEU A 230 13.57 -20.92 21.94
CA LEU A 230 13.55 -19.48 21.75
C LEU A 230 13.03 -18.84 23.05
N ASP A 231 13.86 -18.07 23.74
CA ASP A 231 13.47 -17.27 24.89
C ASP A 231 13.41 -15.80 24.48
N ILE A 232 12.22 -15.21 24.52
CA ILE A 232 11.93 -13.86 24.04
C ILE A 232 11.44 -13.04 25.23
N THR A 233 12.15 -11.97 25.56
CA THR A 233 11.81 -11.08 26.67
C THR A 233 11.56 -9.68 26.13
N GLY A 234 10.44 -9.07 26.53
CA GLY A 234 10.08 -7.70 26.16
C GLY A 234 8.72 -7.31 26.71
N GLN A 235 8.19 -6.17 26.27
CA GLN A 235 6.83 -5.76 26.65
C GLN A 235 5.78 -6.71 26.09
N ASP A 236 4.66 -6.89 26.79
CA ASP A 236 3.51 -7.60 26.20
C ASP A 236 3.03 -6.83 24.97
N THR A 237 2.84 -7.54 23.86
CA THR A 237 2.38 -6.94 22.60
C THR A 237 1.25 -7.79 22.05
N PRO A 238 0.02 -7.26 21.99
CA PRO A 238 -1.09 -8.03 21.47
C PRO A 238 -0.84 -8.37 20.00
N ALA A 239 -1.36 -9.52 19.57
CA ALA A 239 -1.07 -10.14 18.27
C ALA A 239 0.38 -10.55 17.99
N PHE A 240 1.33 -10.42 18.94
CA PHE A 240 2.72 -10.82 18.73
C PHE A 240 2.85 -12.31 18.35
N LEU A 241 2.21 -13.19 19.11
CA LEU A 241 2.24 -14.63 18.83
C LEU A 241 1.66 -14.96 17.44
N TYR A 242 0.63 -14.22 17.02
CA TYR A 242 0.05 -14.36 15.70
C TYR A 242 1.02 -13.94 14.57
N ALA A 243 1.62 -12.77 14.70
CA ALA A 243 2.62 -12.29 13.74
C ALA A 243 3.85 -13.21 13.69
N LEU A 244 4.34 -13.65 14.86
CA LEU A 244 5.50 -14.53 14.96
C LEU A 244 5.21 -15.91 14.36
N SER A 245 4.10 -16.56 14.73
CA SER A 245 3.73 -17.87 14.19
C SER A 245 3.50 -17.83 12.68
N THR A 246 2.96 -16.72 12.15
CA THR A 246 2.89 -16.49 10.70
C THR A 246 4.27 -16.47 10.06
N ALA A 247 5.21 -15.70 10.62
CA ALA A 247 6.56 -15.62 10.09
C ALA A 247 7.32 -16.95 10.18
N LEU A 248 7.13 -17.72 11.26
CA LEU A 248 7.72 -19.05 11.41
C LEU A 248 7.14 -20.04 10.38
N ALA A 249 5.83 -20.05 10.17
CA ALA A 249 5.16 -20.91 9.19
C ALA A 249 5.66 -20.64 7.76
N LEU A 250 5.85 -19.37 7.39
CA LEU A 250 6.42 -18.98 6.09
C LEU A 250 7.86 -19.47 5.87
N ARG A 251 8.56 -19.86 6.95
CA ARG A 251 9.94 -20.34 6.96
C ARG A 251 10.06 -21.85 7.17
N ASP A 252 8.95 -22.58 7.05
CA ASP A 252 8.86 -24.02 7.30
C ASP A 252 9.34 -24.41 8.72
N ILE A 253 9.07 -23.55 9.72
CA ILE A 253 9.40 -23.78 11.12
C ILE A 253 8.12 -24.06 11.91
N ASN A 254 8.11 -25.18 12.61
CA ASN A 254 7.00 -25.62 13.43
C ASN A 254 7.19 -25.19 14.87
N ILE A 255 6.11 -24.81 15.53
CA ILE A 255 6.07 -24.59 16.98
C ILE A 255 5.63 -25.92 17.62
N ARG A 256 6.42 -26.46 18.54
CA ARG A 256 6.03 -27.61 19.39
C ARG A 256 5.48 -27.18 20.73
N ARG A 257 5.96 -26.06 21.26
CA ARG A 257 5.57 -25.60 22.58
C ARG A 257 5.57 -24.09 22.69
N ILE A 258 4.62 -23.58 23.47
CA ILE A 258 4.43 -22.19 23.80
C ILE A 258 4.27 -22.09 25.32
N ASP A 259 5.07 -21.25 25.97
CA ASP A 259 4.95 -20.92 27.39
C ASP A 259 5.08 -19.39 27.52
N ILE A 260 4.00 -18.71 27.92
CA ILE A 260 3.94 -17.26 28.03
C ILE A 260 3.78 -16.89 29.49
N ALA A 261 4.87 -16.37 30.07
CA ALA A 261 4.91 -15.92 31.47
C ALA A 261 4.89 -14.40 31.52
N ALA A 262 3.83 -13.82 32.09
CA ALA A 262 3.76 -12.38 32.34
C ALA A 262 4.31 -12.07 33.74
N ALA A 263 5.26 -11.13 33.84
CA ALA A 263 5.86 -10.65 35.06
C ALA A 263 5.78 -9.11 35.12
N GLY A 264 4.63 -8.57 35.52
CA GLY A 264 4.40 -7.12 35.52
C GLY A 264 4.22 -6.60 34.09
N VAL A 265 5.04 -5.63 33.67
CA VAL A 265 5.00 -5.02 32.31
C VAL A 265 5.84 -5.81 31.30
N GLU A 266 6.76 -6.66 31.78
CA GLU A 266 7.63 -7.50 30.95
C GLU A 266 7.03 -8.92 30.84
N VAL A 267 7.03 -9.45 29.62
CA VAL A 267 6.60 -10.81 29.30
C VAL A 267 7.81 -11.60 28.82
N GLN A 268 7.89 -12.83 29.31
CA GLN A 268 8.86 -13.82 28.90
C GLN A 268 8.14 -14.94 28.13
N ASP A 269 8.30 -14.93 26.81
CA ASP A 269 7.77 -15.95 25.91
C ASP A 269 8.84 -17.01 25.67
N THR A 270 8.54 -18.27 25.95
CA THR A 270 9.38 -19.43 25.61
C THR A 270 8.69 -20.23 24.52
N LEU A 271 9.34 -20.38 23.36
CA LEU A 271 8.87 -21.27 22.29
C LEU A 271 9.88 -22.38 22.03
N GLU A 272 9.41 -23.63 21.92
CA GLU A 272 10.21 -24.73 21.37
C GLU A 272 9.83 -24.91 19.91
N VAL A 273 10.80 -24.81 19.00
CA VAL A 273 10.58 -24.85 17.56
C VAL A 273 11.41 -25.94 16.88
N THR A 274 10.90 -26.44 15.76
CA THR A 274 11.57 -27.46 14.94
C THR A 274 11.53 -27.10 13.46
N ASP A 275 12.41 -27.71 12.68
CA ASP A 275 12.32 -27.65 11.22
C ASP A 275 11.11 -28.44 10.69
N ARG A 276 10.87 -28.40 9.37
CA ARG A 276 9.78 -29.15 8.74
C ARG A 276 9.80 -30.67 8.98
N ARG A 277 10.95 -31.23 9.38
CA ARG A 277 11.15 -32.66 9.64
C ARG A 277 11.02 -32.99 11.12
N GLY A 278 10.71 -32.00 11.96
CA GLY A 278 10.54 -32.19 13.40
C GLY A 278 11.85 -32.21 14.20
N GLY A 279 12.98 -31.83 13.58
CA GLY A 279 14.29 -31.77 14.23
C GLY A 279 14.71 -30.37 14.69
N LYS A 280 15.80 -30.30 15.46
CA LYS A 280 16.46 -29.03 15.82
C LYS A 280 16.88 -28.25 14.58
N ILE A 281 16.78 -26.93 14.66
CA ILE A 281 17.33 -26.02 13.66
C ILE A 281 18.84 -25.92 13.91
N THR A 282 19.66 -26.61 13.13
CA THR A 282 21.11 -26.70 13.36
C THR A 282 21.93 -25.73 12.53
N ASP A 283 21.34 -25.15 11.47
CA ASP A 283 22.01 -24.17 10.63
C ASP A 283 22.20 -22.84 11.39
N PRO A 284 23.44 -22.42 11.72
CA PRO A 284 23.68 -21.18 12.46
C PRO A 284 23.15 -19.94 11.75
N ARG A 285 23.08 -19.95 10.41
CA ARG A 285 22.53 -18.84 9.63
C ARG A 285 21.03 -18.70 9.87
N LYS A 286 20.29 -19.81 9.85
CA LYS A 286 18.84 -19.81 10.13
C LYS A 286 18.54 -19.37 11.57
N LEU A 287 19.36 -19.78 12.53
CA LEU A 287 19.21 -19.34 13.92
C LEU A 287 19.42 -17.82 14.05
N HIS A 288 20.41 -17.29 13.34
CA HIS A 288 20.68 -15.86 13.32
C HIS A 288 19.55 -15.06 12.64
N GLU A 289 19.07 -15.51 11.47
CA GLU A 289 17.91 -14.94 10.79
C GLU A 289 16.68 -14.93 11.70
N LEU A 290 16.40 -16.03 12.39
CA LEU A 290 15.28 -16.12 13.33
C LEU A 290 15.36 -15.09 14.43
N ARG A 291 16.54 -14.88 15.01
CA ARG A 291 16.76 -13.88 16.06
C ARG A 291 16.35 -12.48 15.59
N PHE A 292 16.77 -12.08 14.38
CA PHE A 292 16.40 -10.78 13.82
C PHE A 292 14.91 -10.67 13.50
N VAL A 293 14.34 -11.71 12.87
CA VAL A 293 12.90 -11.74 12.53
C VAL A 293 12.05 -11.59 13.79
N ILE A 294 12.37 -12.32 14.85
CA ILE A 294 11.66 -12.23 16.13
C ILE A 294 11.77 -10.81 16.73
N THR A 295 12.97 -10.24 16.73
CA THR A 295 13.23 -8.90 17.26
C THR A 295 12.43 -7.84 16.51
N LEU A 296 12.49 -7.88 15.18
CA LEU A 296 11.76 -6.98 14.30
C LEU A 296 10.24 -7.13 14.44
N ILE A 297 9.70 -8.36 14.49
CA ILE A 297 8.26 -8.59 14.67
C ILE A 297 7.79 -8.05 16.02
N LYS A 298 8.54 -8.28 17.10
CA LYS A 298 8.17 -7.80 18.44
C LYS A 298 8.14 -6.27 18.50
N GLN A 299 9.13 -5.61 17.89
CA GLN A 299 9.18 -4.14 17.82
C GLN A 299 8.11 -3.57 16.87
N PHE A 300 7.89 -4.19 15.71
CA PHE A 300 6.91 -3.73 14.73
C PHE A 300 5.48 -3.87 15.24
N THR A 301 5.15 -5.01 15.87
CA THR A 301 3.83 -5.24 16.46
C THR A 301 3.50 -4.23 17.57
N HIS A 302 4.50 -3.70 18.29
CA HIS A 302 4.31 -2.62 19.26
C HIS A 302 3.87 -1.30 18.60
N LEU A 303 4.27 -1.06 17.35
CA LEU A 303 3.94 0.15 16.59
C LEU A 303 2.73 -0.03 15.68
N LEU A 304 2.19 -1.25 15.61
CA LEU A 304 1.17 -1.63 14.64
C LEU A 304 -0.12 -0.83 14.80
N THR A 305 -0.53 -0.53 16.04
CA THR A 305 -1.72 0.27 16.35
C THR A 305 -1.62 1.70 15.83
N ARG A 306 -0.40 2.25 15.74
CA ARG A 306 -0.14 3.60 15.23
C ARG A 306 -0.19 3.71 13.71
N ALA A 307 -0.23 2.57 13.00
CA ALA A 307 -0.31 2.57 11.55
C ALA A 307 -1.72 2.99 11.08
N PRO A 308 -1.84 3.77 9.98
CA PRO A 308 -3.17 4.17 9.47
C PRO A 308 -4.07 2.99 9.09
N ASN A 309 -3.48 1.94 8.51
CA ASN A 309 -4.09 0.63 8.30
C ASN A 309 -3.15 -0.45 8.88
N PRO A 310 -3.39 -0.91 10.11
CA PRO A 310 -2.54 -1.89 10.77
C PRO A 310 -2.50 -3.26 10.06
N ALA A 311 -3.61 -3.72 9.48
CA ALA A 311 -3.68 -5.03 8.81
C ALA A 311 -2.78 -5.04 7.56
N GLN A 312 -2.89 -3.98 6.77
CA GLN A 312 -2.03 -3.74 5.62
C GLN A 312 -0.56 -3.59 6.03
N ALA A 313 -0.29 -2.88 7.14
CA ALA A 313 1.06 -2.70 7.63
C ALA A 313 1.75 -4.03 7.99
N LEU A 314 1.03 -4.92 8.68
CA LEU A 314 1.52 -6.26 9.04
C LEU A 314 1.77 -7.13 7.81
N GLU A 315 0.88 -7.10 6.82
CA GLU A 315 1.04 -7.85 5.57
C GLU A 315 2.30 -7.41 4.80
N HIS A 316 2.46 -6.10 4.59
CA HIS A 316 3.63 -5.55 3.90
C HIS A 316 4.93 -5.82 4.67
N PHE A 317 4.88 -5.73 6.00
CA PHE A 317 6.04 -6.04 6.82
C PHE A 317 6.52 -7.48 6.66
N ASN A 318 5.60 -8.45 6.72
CA ASN A 318 5.94 -9.86 6.50
C ASN A 318 6.54 -10.07 5.10
N GLN A 319 5.93 -9.46 4.07
CA GLN A 319 6.45 -9.52 2.71
C GLN A 319 7.85 -8.90 2.58
N LEU A 320 8.16 -7.81 3.30
CA LEU A 320 9.51 -7.23 3.33
C LEU A 320 10.53 -8.24 3.84
N ILE A 321 10.24 -8.84 5.00
CA ILE A 321 11.18 -9.76 5.66
C ILE A 321 11.47 -10.94 4.72
N ASP A 322 10.45 -11.50 4.09
CA ASP A 322 10.63 -12.61 3.15
C ASP A 322 11.49 -12.23 1.95
N GLN A 323 11.28 -11.04 1.39
CA GLN A 323 12.10 -10.55 0.28
C GLN A 323 13.54 -10.26 0.69
N VAL A 324 13.76 -9.72 1.89
CA VAL A 324 15.08 -9.49 2.46
C VAL A 324 15.86 -10.80 2.55
N LEU A 325 15.26 -11.82 3.17
CA LEU A 325 15.90 -13.11 3.37
C LEU A 325 16.15 -13.84 2.04
N ALA A 326 15.24 -13.72 1.07
CA ALA A 326 15.39 -14.37 -0.23
C ALA A 326 16.47 -13.74 -1.13
N ASN A 327 16.74 -12.44 -1.00
CA ASN A 327 17.55 -11.69 -1.97
C ASN A 327 18.86 -11.12 -1.42
N VAL A 328 19.03 -11.02 -0.10
CA VAL A 328 20.26 -10.52 0.50
C VAL A 328 21.15 -11.70 0.89
N PRO A 329 22.41 -11.74 0.42
CA PRO A 329 23.31 -12.84 0.77
C PRO A 329 23.63 -12.82 2.28
N PRO A 330 23.74 -13.99 2.93
CA PRO A 330 24.12 -14.08 4.34
C PRO A 330 25.49 -13.44 4.61
N GLY A 331 25.62 -12.76 5.75
CA GLY A 331 26.86 -12.16 6.24
C GLY A 331 26.71 -10.68 6.61
N ARG A 332 27.83 -9.96 6.64
CA ARG A 332 27.90 -8.57 7.14
C ARG A 332 26.90 -7.60 6.52
N ALA A 333 26.60 -7.72 5.22
CA ALA A 333 25.62 -6.84 4.57
C ALA A 333 24.18 -7.06 5.06
N MET A 334 23.84 -8.28 5.46
CA MET A 334 22.55 -8.62 6.05
C MET A 334 22.50 -8.14 7.51
N GLU A 335 23.58 -8.32 8.28
CA GLU A 335 23.71 -7.82 9.65
C GLU A 335 23.58 -6.29 9.70
N GLU A 336 24.35 -5.57 8.88
CA GLU A 336 24.27 -4.11 8.79
C GLU A 336 22.87 -3.63 8.39
N MET A 337 22.13 -4.41 7.61
CA MET A 337 20.76 -4.06 7.24
C MET A 337 19.78 -4.30 8.40
N PHE A 338 19.90 -5.41 9.12
CA PHE A 338 19.06 -5.68 10.28
C PHE A 338 19.29 -4.66 11.40
N ASP A 339 20.55 -4.32 11.70
CA ASP A 339 20.90 -3.28 12.67
C ASP A 339 20.24 -1.92 12.34
N GLN A 340 20.04 -1.63 11.05
CA GLN A 340 19.37 -0.41 10.61
C GLN A 340 17.86 -0.50 10.73
N LEU A 341 17.28 -1.66 10.42
CA LEU A 341 15.84 -1.91 10.55
C LEU A 341 15.39 -1.91 12.02
N GLU A 342 16.25 -2.32 12.94
CA GLU A 342 15.98 -2.27 14.40
C GLU A 342 15.97 -0.85 14.97
N LYS A 343 16.44 0.16 14.23
CA LYS A 343 16.39 1.55 14.69
C LYS A 343 14.94 1.99 14.83
N GLN A 344 14.61 2.54 16.00
CA GLN A 344 13.27 3.01 16.34
C GLN A 344 12.67 3.95 15.30
N GLU A 345 13.47 4.88 14.76
CA GLU A 345 13.05 5.83 13.73
C GLU A 345 12.64 5.10 12.43
N VAL A 346 13.37 4.06 12.05
CA VAL A 346 13.16 3.27 10.82
C VAL A 346 11.93 2.40 10.94
N ILE A 347 11.80 1.64 12.03
CA ILE A 347 10.66 0.75 12.21
C ILE A 347 9.34 1.51 12.42
N SER A 348 9.39 2.70 13.04
CA SER A 348 8.23 3.61 13.13
C SER A 348 7.87 4.20 11.77
N ALA A 349 8.86 4.57 10.95
CA ALA A 349 8.62 5.02 9.59
C ALA A 349 7.99 3.90 8.74
N MET A 350 8.48 2.66 8.88
CA MET A 350 7.93 1.50 8.19
C MET A 350 6.48 1.22 8.59
N ALA A 351 6.14 1.23 9.88
CA ALA A 351 4.76 1.03 10.33
C ALA A 351 3.80 2.07 9.70
N THR A 352 4.24 3.33 9.65
CA THR A 352 3.48 4.41 9.01
C THR A 352 3.35 4.17 7.51
N LEU A 353 4.47 4.00 6.80
CA LEU A 353 4.49 3.82 5.34
C LEU A 353 3.68 2.61 4.89
N PHE A 354 3.87 1.48 5.57
CA PHE A 354 3.22 0.21 5.21
C PHE A 354 1.73 0.23 5.48
N GLY A 355 1.26 0.94 6.51
CA GLY A 355 -0.18 1.13 6.73
C GLY A 355 -0.79 2.27 5.90
N THR A 356 0.02 3.07 5.21
CA THR A 356 -0.48 4.24 4.49
C THR A 356 -0.92 3.89 3.08
N SER A 357 -0.17 3.06 2.36
CA SER A 357 -0.37 2.84 0.92
C SER A 357 0.17 1.50 0.42
N ASP A 358 -0.73 0.61 -0.01
CA ASP A 358 -0.40 -0.56 -0.84
C ASP A 358 0.23 -0.17 -2.19
N PHE A 359 -0.16 0.98 -2.73
CA PHE A 359 0.44 1.48 -3.97
C PHE A 359 1.93 1.77 -3.81
N LEU A 360 2.29 2.57 -2.80
CA LEU A 360 3.69 2.89 -2.51
C LEU A 360 4.45 1.64 -2.12
N TRP A 361 3.83 0.72 -1.37
CA TRP A 361 4.42 -0.58 -1.10
C TRP A 361 4.75 -1.37 -2.38
N LYS A 362 3.81 -1.47 -3.32
CA LYS A 362 4.06 -2.15 -4.61
C LYS A 362 5.16 -1.48 -5.43
N ASP A 363 5.22 -0.16 -5.45
CA ASP A 363 6.30 0.58 -6.13
C ASP A 363 7.64 0.45 -5.39
N PHE A 364 7.60 0.45 -4.05
CA PHE A 364 8.70 0.21 -3.13
C PHE A 364 9.32 -1.19 -3.35
N LEU A 365 8.50 -2.23 -3.48
CA LEU A 365 8.95 -3.59 -3.83
C LEU A 365 9.60 -3.66 -5.21
N ARG A 366 9.09 -2.88 -6.17
CA ARG A 366 9.57 -2.88 -7.57
C ARG A 366 10.88 -2.15 -7.76
N MET A 367 11.20 -1.16 -6.94
CA MET A 367 12.42 -0.36 -7.08
C MET A 367 13.72 -1.15 -6.85
N GLN A 368 13.64 -2.47 -6.61
CA GLN A 368 14.72 -3.37 -6.22
C GLN A 368 15.29 -2.96 -4.85
N TYR A 369 15.51 -3.95 -3.99
CA TYR A 369 16.04 -3.77 -2.63
C TYR A 369 17.27 -2.84 -2.55
N LYS A 370 18.11 -2.82 -3.58
CA LYS A 370 19.32 -1.96 -3.65
C LYS A 370 19.02 -0.45 -3.65
N ASN A 371 17.86 -0.02 -4.13
CA ASN A 371 17.47 1.39 -4.10
C ASN A 371 16.59 1.73 -2.89
N LEU A 372 16.03 0.70 -2.27
CA LEU A 372 15.10 0.77 -1.17
C LEU A 372 15.79 1.12 0.15
N PHE A 373 16.79 0.33 0.50
CA PHE A 373 17.45 0.42 1.78
C PHE A 373 18.26 1.70 1.93
N PRO A 374 18.96 2.24 0.91
CA PRO A 374 19.60 3.55 1.05
C PRO A 374 18.63 4.70 1.36
N VAL A 375 17.36 4.58 0.96
CA VAL A 375 16.33 5.58 1.28
C VAL A 375 15.82 5.39 2.71
N LEU A 376 15.70 4.14 3.19
CA LEU A 376 15.32 3.83 4.58
C LEU A 376 16.46 4.01 5.60
N GLN A 377 17.71 3.81 5.20
CA GLN A 377 18.91 3.91 6.04
C GLN A 377 19.22 5.35 6.41
N ASP A 378 18.72 6.31 5.63
CA ASP A 378 18.96 7.73 5.83
C ASP A 378 17.64 8.51 5.80
N ILE A 379 16.78 8.22 6.78
CA ILE A 379 15.53 8.97 7.02
C ILE A 379 15.82 10.48 7.15
N LYS A 380 17.00 10.85 7.64
CA LYS A 380 17.43 12.26 7.69
C LYS A 380 17.62 12.85 6.28
N VAL A 381 18.14 12.08 5.32
CA VAL A 381 18.21 12.49 3.90
C VAL A 381 16.85 12.48 3.21
N VAL A 382 15.92 11.62 3.61
CA VAL A 382 14.52 11.69 3.12
C VAL A 382 13.90 13.05 3.49
N GLY A 383 14.19 13.57 4.68
CA GLY A 383 13.72 14.87 5.14
C GLY A 383 14.27 16.10 4.40
N ILE A 384 15.31 15.94 3.56
CA ILE A 384 15.92 17.08 2.85
C ILE A 384 15.10 17.42 1.61
N VAL A 385 14.61 18.65 1.52
CA VAL A 385 14.09 19.25 0.28
C VAL A 385 15.27 19.51 -0.65
N ARG A 386 15.23 18.97 -1.87
CA ARG A 386 16.26 19.22 -2.88
C ARG A 386 15.85 20.42 -3.74
N SER A 387 16.80 21.32 -3.99
CA SER A 387 16.57 22.44 -4.92
C SER A 387 16.61 21.96 -6.37
N ARG A 388 16.10 22.78 -7.29
CA ARG A 388 16.14 22.53 -8.73
C ARG A 388 17.57 22.29 -9.21
N GLU A 389 18.49 23.17 -8.79
CA GLU A 389 19.91 23.13 -9.18
C GLU A 389 20.60 21.85 -8.69
N GLN A 390 20.23 21.36 -7.50
CA GLN A 390 20.76 20.10 -6.98
C GLN A 390 20.27 18.90 -7.81
N MET A 391 18.99 18.88 -8.18
CA MET A 391 18.41 17.81 -9.00
C MET A 391 19.03 17.79 -10.41
N GLU A 392 19.12 18.96 -11.05
CA GLU A 392 19.73 19.14 -12.36
C GLU A 392 21.20 18.73 -12.35
N GLY A 393 21.98 19.24 -11.40
CA GLY A 393 23.41 18.94 -11.29
C GLY A 393 23.66 17.44 -11.09
N GLU A 394 22.88 16.78 -10.22
CA GLU A 394 23.00 15.35 -10.00
C GLU A 394 22.63 14.53 -11.25
N LEU A 395 21.51 14.86 -11.90
CA LEU A 395 21.03 14.15 -13.07
C LEU A 395 21.98 14.34 -14.27
N ALA A 396 22.42 15.57 -14.54
CA ALA A 396 23.37 15.89 -15.60
C ALA A 396 24.71 15.17 -15.41
N ALA A 397 25.26 15.15 -14.18
CA ALA A 397 26.50 14.45 -13.86
C ALA A 397 26.41 12.93 -14.06
N ARG A 398 25.21 12.35 -13.95
CA ARG A 398 24.96 10.92 -14.21
C ARG A 398 24.75 10.65 -15.69
N LEU A 399 24.01 11.50 -16.40
CA LEU A 399 23.73 11.38 -17.83
C LEU A 399 24.99 11.57 -18.69
N SER A 400 25.90 12.46 -18.28
CA SER A 400 27.17 12.70 -19.00
C SER A 400 28.09 11.48 -19.08
N LYS A 401 27.95 10.53 -18.15
CA LYS A 401 28.71 9.27 -18.11
C LYS A 401 28.16 8.19 -19.04
N VAL A 402 27.06 8.47 -19.74
CA VAL A 402 26.35 7.50 -20.57
C VAL A 402 26.18 8.05 -21.98
N GLY A 403 26.58 7.26 -22.99
CA GLY A 403 26.56 7.70 -24.39
C GLY A 403 25.29 7.35 -25.18
N SER A 404 24.67 6.18 -24.94
CA SER A 404 23.56 5.70 -25.77
C SER A 404 22.19 6.23 -25.31
N TYR A 405 21.30 6.53 -26.25
CA TYR A 405 19.93 6.95 -25.99
C TYR A 405 19.20 5.98 -25.04
N ALA A 406 19.23 4.67 -25.33
CA ALA A 406 18.56 3.67 -24.52
C ALA A 406 19.01 3.68 -23.05
N ARG A 407 20.32 3.84 -22.80
CA ARG A 407 20.86 3.84 -21.44
C ARG A 407 20.61 5.17 -20.71
N ARG A 408 20.56 6.29 -21.45
CA ARG A 408 20.16 7.60 -20.90
C ARG A 408 18.67 7.59 -20.52
N LYS A 409 17.80 7.05 -21.38
CA LYS A 409 16.38 6.84 -21.09
C LYS A 409 16.18 6.01 -19.82
N GLU A 410 16.86 4.88 -19.70
CA GLU A 410 16.79 4.03 -18.50
C GLU A 410 17.25 4.79 -17.24
N LEU A 411 18.36 5.53 -17.34
CA LEU A 411 18.90 6.30 -16.22
C LEU A 411 17.94 7.42 -15.78
N LEU A 412 17.39 8.19 -16.74
CA LEU A 412 16.43 9.26 -16.49
C LEU A 412 15.23 8.73 -15.72
N ASN A 413 14.62 7.64 -16.20
CA ASN A 413 13.45 7.06 -15.53
C ASN A 413 13.81 6.55 -14.13
N ARG A 414 14.91 5.81 -13.98
CA ARG A 414 15.36 5.37 -12.66
C ARG A 414 15.62 6.53 -11.68
N TYR A 415 16.15 7.66 -12.16
CA TYR A 415 16.32 8.87 -11.35
C TYR A 415 14.96 9.45 -10.94
N LYS A 416 14.06 9.67 -11.92
CA LYS A 416 12.68 10.13 -11.71
C LYS A 416 11.99 9.32 -10.62
N ASP A 417 12.02 8.00 -10.71
CA ASP A 417 11.27 7.16 -9.76
C ASP A 417 11.90 7.16 -8.37
N LYS A 418 13.23 7.28 -8.29
CA LYS A 418 13.93 7.40 -7.00
C LYS A 418 13.56 8.70 -6.29
N GLU A 419 13.57 9.82 -7.00
CA GLU A 419 13.16 11.11 -6.43
C GLU A 419 11.67 11.12 -6.10
N MET A 420 10.82 10.53 -6.95
CA MET A 420 9.39 10.35 -6.66
C MET A 420 9.12 9.60 -5.37
N LEU A 421 9.83 8.48 -5.15
CA LEU A 421 9.71 7.71 -3.92
C LEU A 421 10.18 8.54 -2.72
N ARG A 422 11.32 9.23 -2.82
CA ARG A 422 11.84 10.08 -1.74
C ARG A 422 10.85 11.17 -1.35
N ILE A 423 10.33 11.92 -2.32
CA ILE A 423 9.37 13.00 -2.11
C ILE A 423 8.08 12.45 -1.47
N SER A 424 7.58 11.31 -1.96
CA SER A 424 6.39 10.65 -1.42
C SER A 424 6.59 10.16 0.01
N MET A 425 7.72 9.51 0.30
CA MET A 425 8.05 9.04 1.65
C MET A 425 8.15 10.20 2.64
N ARG A 426 8.79 11.31 2.24
CA ARG A 426 8.90 12.48 3.11
C ARG A 426 7.52 13.03 3.49
N GLN A 427 6.63 13.21 2.51
CA GLN A 427 5.29 13.73 2.76
C GLN A 427 4.45 12.83 3.70
N ILE A 428 4.71 11.52 3.72
CA ILE A 428 4.01 10.57 4.61
C ILE A 428 4.60 10.59 6.01
N LEU A 429 5.93 10.61 6.12
CA LEU A 429 6.63 10.55 7.39
C LEU A 429 6.58 11.88 8.15
N GLU A 430 6.57 13.00 7.44
CA GLU A 430 6.48 14.34 8.03
C GLU A 430 5.02 14.78 8.18
N LYS A 431 4.34 14.31 9.24
CA LYS A 431 2.91 14.60 9.52
C LYS A 431 2.52 16.09 9.48
N LYS A 432 3.47 17.03 9.62
CA LYS A 432 3.26 18.49 9.63
C LYS A 432 3.70 19.19 8.33
N GLN A 433 4.09 18.46 7.30
CA GLN A 433 4.57 19.06 6.07
C GLN A 433 3.44 19.79 5.34
N ASP A 434 3.74 21.03 4.92
CA ASP A 434 2.87 21.80 4.06
C ASP A 434 2.73 21.11 2.69
N ILE A 435 1.49 20.81 2.30
CA ILE A 435 1.16 20.18 1.02
C ILE A 435 1.69 20.98 -0.17
N GLN A 436 1.83 22.32 -0.05
CA GLN A 436 2.41 23.14 -1.10
C GLN A 436 3.90 22.86 -1.31
N ALA A 437 4.65 22.54 -0.24
CA ALA A 437 6.06 22.19 -0.35
C ALA A 437 6.24 20.87 -1.13
N PHE A 438 5.39 19.88 -0.83
CA PHE A 438 5.33 18.64 -1.61
C PHE A 438 4.98 18.90 -3.08
N SER A 439 3.94 19.68 -3.36
CA SER A 439 3.57 20.01 -4.73
C SER A 439 4.66 20.74 -5.51
N ARG A 440 5.34 21.71 -4.89
CA ARG A 440 6.44 22.45 -5.52
C ARG A 440 7.62 21.55 -5.84
N GLU A 441 8.02 20.67 -4.91
CA GLU A 441 9.14 19.75 -5.15
C GLU A 441 8.79 18.71 -6.22
N LEU A 442 7.57 18.18 -6.21
CA LEU A 442 7.08 17.26 -7.23
C LEU A 442 7.03 17.91 -8.61
N THR A 443 6.55 19.15 -8.71
CA THR A 443 6.60 19.94 -9.95
C THR A 443 8.03 20.22 -10.38
N THR A 444 8.92 20.57 -9.46
CA THR A 444 10.35 20.78 -9.78
C THR A 444 10.97 19.52 -10.38
N LEU A 445 10.70 18.34 -9.80
CA LEU A 445 11.14 17.08 -10.38
C LEU A 445 10.59 16.85 -11.80
N ALA A 446 9.30 17.15 -12.01
CA ALA A 446 8.68 17.03 -13.33
C ALA A 446 9.36 17.93 -14.37
N GLU A 447 9.63 19.19 -14.02
CA GLU A 447 10.32 20.16 -14.88
C GLU A 447 11.74 19.68 -15.23
N VAL A 448 12.54 19.25 -14.25
CA VAL A 448 13.91 18.77 -14.45
C VAL A 448 13.95 17.52 -15.35
N VAL A 449 13.01 16.59 -15.14
CA VAL A 449 12.91 15.38 -15.95
C VAL A 449 12.48 15.70 -17.39
N LEU A 450 11.54 16.62 -17.58
CA LEU A 450 11.07 17.04 -18.90
C LEU A 450 12.16 17.76 -19.69
N GLU A 451 12.87 18.68 -19.07
CA GLU A 451 13.99 19.41 -19.69
C GLU A 451 15.11 18.44 -20.07
N SER A 452 15.48 17.53 -19.18
CA SER A 452 16.47 16.48 -19.48
C SER A 452 16.01 15.53 -20.60
N ALA A 453 14.72 15.19 -20.65
CA ALA A 453 14.17 14.36 -21.72
C ALA A 453 14.21 15.10 -23.06
N TYR A 454 13.86 16.39 -23.07
CA TYR A 454 13.97 17.25 -24.25
C TYR A 454 15.41 17.27 -24.77
N ASP A 455 16.41 17.53 -23.93
CA ASP A 455 17.82 17.58 -24.35
C ASP A 455 18.30 16.24 -24.94
N ILE A 456 17.91 15.11 -24.33
CA ILE A 456 18.23 13.77 -24.83
C ILE A 456 17.61 13.54 -26.21
N CYS A 457 16.34 13.92 -26.39
CA CYS A 457 15.60 13.68 -27.63
C CYS A 457 16.05 14.63 -28.74
N ASP A 458 16.27 15.90 -28.44
CA ASP A 458 16.72 16.93 -29.38
C ASP A 458 18.11 16.58 -29.92
N GLN A 459 19.03 16.17 -29.05
CA GLN A 459 20.36 15.71 -29.48
C GLN A 459 20.27 14.52 -30.44
N GLU A 460 19.38 13.56 -30.19
CA GLU A 460 19.23 12.38 -31.05
C GLU A 460 18.57 12.75 -32.39
N GLN A 461 17.55 13.61 -32.38
CA GLN A 461 16.90 14.11 -33.60
C GLN A 461 17.85 14.95 -34.46
N ARG A 462 18.67 15.82 -33.85
CA ARG A 462 19.67 16.63 -34.58
C ARG A 462 20.72 15.80 -35.29
N ARG A 463 21.11 14.63 -34.75
CA ARG A 463 22.03 13.71 -35.44
C ARG A 463 21.49 13.22 -36.78
N GLN A 464 20.16 13.05 -36.87
CA GLN A 464 19.51 12.52 -38.06
C GLN A 464 19.09 13.62 -39.05
N TYR A 465 18.50 14.71 -38.54
CA TYR A 465 17.84 15.72 -39.37
C TYR A 465 18.59 17.05 -39.43
N GLY A 466 19.64 17.24 -38.63
CA GLY A 466 20.30 18.53 -38.44
C GLY A 466 19.48 19.50 -37.59
N GLU A 467 19.87 20.77 -37.59
CA GLU A 467 19.20 21.81 -36.78
C GLU A 467 17.96 22.36 -37.52
N PRO A 468 16.80 22.46 -36.85
CA PRO A 468 15.64 23.19 -37.37
C PRO A 468 15.97 24.67 -37.56
N ALA A 469 15.64 25.22 -38.72
CA ALA A 469 15.88 26.63 -39.04
C ALA A 469 14.61 27.31 -39.55
N LEU A 470 14.49 28.61 -39.31
CA LEU A 470 13.52 29.49 -39.95
C LEU A 470 13.96 29.82 -41.38
N PRO A 471 13.08 30.36 -42.26
CA PRO A 471 13.46 30.82 -43.58
C PRO A 471 14.55 31.90 -43.58
N SER A 472 14.71 32.64 -42.47
CA SER A 472 15.81 33.60 -42.25
C SER A 472 17.18 32.94 -42.08
N GLY A 473 17.24 31.63 -41.86
CA GLY A 473 18.45 30.88 -41.50
C GLY A 473 18.76 30.85 -40.00
N GLU A 474 17.98 31.57 -39.18
CA GLU A 474 18.11 31.52 -37.72
C GLU A 474 17.58 30.19 -37.16
N PRO A 475 18.10 29.71 -36.02
CA PRO A 475 17.58 28.51 -35.37
C PRO A 475 16.09 28.65 -35.05
N CYS A 476 15.29 27.65 -35.43
CA CYS A 476 13.93 27.57 -34.94
C CYS A 476 14.00 27.05 -33.49
N VAL A 477 13.57 27.88 -32.54
CA VAL A 477 13.56 27.53 -31.11
C VAL A 477 12.24 26.86 -30.70
N PHE A 478 12.24 26.22 -29.54
CA PHE A 478 11.16 25.37 -29.03
C PHE A 478 10.91 25.66 -27.54
N SER A 479 9.67 25.57 -27.09
CA SER A 479 9.27 25.81 -25.70
C SER A 479 8.29 24.73 -25.22
N ILE A 480 8.47 24.31 -23.97
CA ILE A 480 7.60 23.40 -23.22
C ILE A 480 6.77 24.24 -22.26
N CYS A 481 5.45 24.17 -22.39
CA CYS A 481 4.52 24.89 -21.51
C CYS A 481 3.69 23.89 -20.71
N ALA A 482 3.66 24.05 -19.39
CA ALA A 482 2.82 23.25 -18.51
C ALA A 482 1.48 23.95 -18.25
N LEU A 483 0.41 23.17 -18.11
CA LEU A 483 -0.93 23.61 -17.74
C LEU A 483 -1.41 22.91 -16.46
N GLY A 484 -2.63 23.27 -16.04
CA GLY A 484 -3.31 22.78 -14.83
C GLY A 484 -2.39 22.67 -13.62
N LYS A 485 -2.38 21.49 -12.97
CA LYS A 485 -1.65 21.31 -11.71
C LYS A 485 -0.13 21.46 -11.87
N CYS A 486 0.45 21.06 -13.01
CA CYS A 486 1.88 21.25 -13.26
C CYS A 486 2.21 22.75 -13.45
N GLY A 487 1.45 23.43 -14.30
CA GLY A 487 1.61 24.86 -14.56
C GLY A 487 1.44 25.72 -13.30
N GLY A 488 0.47 25.37 -12.46
CA GLY A 488 0.22 26.00 -11.15
C GLY A 488 1.21 25.63 -10.04
N ARG A 489 2.14 24.69 -10.24
CA ARG A 489 3.03 24.13 -9.19
C ARG A 489 2.26 23.49 -8.03
N GLU A 490 1.23 22.74 -8.39
CA GLU A 490 0.22 22.12 -7.52
C GLU A 490 0.10 20.61 -7.76
N LEU A 491 1.14 19.97 -8.29
CA LEU A 491 1.10 18.52 -8.51
C LEU A 491 0.86 17.79 -7.18
N GLY A 492 -0.03 16.81 -7.21
CA GLY A 492 -0.25 15.86 -6.12
C GLY A 492 0.14 14.45 -6.54
N TRP A 493 -0.09 13.46 -5.67
CA TRP A 493 -0.03 12.05 -6.10
C TRP A 493 -0.97 11.81 -7.27
N ALA A 494 -0.57 10.90 -8.17
CA ALA A 494 -1.30 10.51 -9.36
C ALA A 494 -1.93 11.72 -10.12
N SER A 495 -1.15 12.78 -10.32
CA SER A 495 -1.53 13.93 -11.17
C SER A 495 -0.88 13.82 -12.54
N ASP A 496 -1.69 13.96 -13.58
CA ASP A 496 -1.22 14.11 -14.96
C ASP A 496 -0.35 15.35 -15.11
N ILE A 497 0.59 15.29 -16.05
CA ILE A 497 1.44 16.41 -16.45
C ILE A 497 0.89 16.93 -17.77
N GLU A 498 0.01 17.93 -17.67
CA GLU A 498 -0.62 18.57 -18.81
C GLU A 498 0.38 19.51 -19.49
N LEU A 499 0.68 19.27 -20.77
CA LEU A 499 1.67 20.03 -21.53
C LEU A 499 1.15 20.54 -22.88
N MET A 500 1.74 21.64 -23.33
CA MET A 500 1.70 22.15 -24.69
C MET A 500 3.12 22.40 -25.18
N PHE A 501 3.36 22.15 -26.46
CA PHE A 501 4.65 22.39 -27.09
C PHE A 501 4.50 23.41 -28.21
N VAL A 502 5.38 24.42 -28.19
CA VAL A 502 5.36 25.52 -29.16
C VAL A 502 6.73 25.68 -29.78
N TYR A 503 6.79 25.87 -31.10
CA TYR A 503 8.03 26.23 -31.81
C TYR A 503 7.90 27.58 -32.51
N ALA A 504 9.03 28.24 -32.75
CA ALA A 504 9.07 29.64 -33.18
C ALA A 504 8.33 29.88 -34.50
N GLY A 505 8.50 29.01 -35.49
CA GLY A 505 7.88 29.22 -36.80
C GLY A 505 8.10 28.10 -37.81
N GLN A 506 7.49 28.28 -38.98
CA GLN A 506 7.67 27.37 -40.11
C GLN A 506 9.11 27.42 -40.63
N GLY A 507 9.53 26.41 -41.36
CA GLY A 507 10.89 26.27 -41.87
C GLY A 507 11.27 24.80 -42.06
N SER A 508 12.56 24.52 -42.16
CA SER A 508 13.07 23.18 -42.40
C SER A 508 14.39 22.94 -41.68
N THR A 509 14.72 21.66 -41.48
CA THR A 509 16.00 21.26 -40.89
C THR A 509 17.15 21.37 -41.89
N SER A 510 18.38 21.47 -41.38
CA SER A 510 19.61 21.71 -42.16
C SER A 510 20.47 20.46 -42.40
N GLY A 511 20.04 19.28 -41.95
CA GLY A 511 20.83 18.05 -42.02
C GLY A 511 20.64 17.23 -43.31
N PRO A 512 21.22 16.01 -43.34
CA PRO A 512 21.22 15.15 -44.53
C PRO A 512 19.81 14.73 -44.99
N HIS A 513 18.89 14.60 -44.03
CA HIS A 513 17.47 14.38 -44.28
C HIS A 513 16.70 15.63 -43.89
N VAL A 514 16.36 16.45 -44.89
CA VAL A 514 15.60 17.69 -44.67
C VAL A 514 14.13 17.35 -44.42
N VAL A 515 13.60 17.81 -43.29
CA VAL A 515 12.17 17.73 -42.95
C VAL A 515 11.66 19.11 -42.55
N LEU A 516 10.35 19.30 -42.61
CA LEU A 516 9.72 20.54 -42.15
C LEU A 516 9.81 20.65 -40.62
N ASN A 517 9.90 21.88 -40.09
CA ASN A 517 9.92 22.11 -38.64
C ASN A 517 8.69 21.48 -37.95
N SER A 518 7.52 21.56 -38.57
CA SER A 518 6.31 20.92 -38.05
C SER A 518 6.45 19.41 -37.89
N GLU A 519 7.14 18.75 -38.83
CA GLU A 519 7.38 17.31 -38.75
C GLU A 519 8.47 16.97 -37.73
N TYR A 520 9.54 17.77 -37.67
CA TYR A 520 10.61 17.61 -36.69
C TYR A 520 10.07 17.68 -35.25
N TYR A 521 9.30 18.73 -34.92
CA TYR A 521 8.78 18.89 -33.56
C TYR A 521 7.66 17.90 -33.23
N GLU A 522 6.87 17.47 -34.21
CA GLU A 522 5.91 16.36 -34.02
C GLU A 522 6.64 15.06 -33.62
N ARG A 523 7.76 14.74 -34.30
CA ARG A 523 8.61 13.60 -33.96
C ARG A 523 9.29 13.77 -32.59
N LEU A 524 9.79 14.98 -32.30
CA LEU A 524 10.44 15.29 -31.04
C LEU A 524 9.49 15.09 -29.85
N VAL A 525 8.26 15.63 -29.93
CA VAL A 525 7.27 15.47 -28.86
C VAL A 525 6.90 14.00 -28.65
N ARG A 526 6.68 13.22 -29.72
CA ARG A 526 6.45 11.77 -29.60
C ARG A 526 7.63 11.06 -28.92
N MET A 527 8.85 11.48 -29.23
CA MET A 527 10.06 10.92 -28.65
C MET A 527 10.17 11.25 -27.15
N ILE A 528 9.88 12.49 -26.74
CA ILE A 528 9.83 12.92 -25.33
C ILE A 528 8.80 12.06 -24.57
N CYS A 529 7.57 11.96 -25.10
CA CYS A 529 6.52 11.14 -24.49
C CYS A 529 6.91 9.66 -24.38
N SER A 530 7.67 9.12 -25.34
CA SER A 530 8.16 7.74 -25.29
C SER A 530 9.38 7.55 -24.38
N THR A 531 10.12 8.62 -24.10
CA THR A 531 11.33 8.62 -23.26
C THR A 531 10.95 8.62 -21.79
N ILE A 532 9.95 9.41 -21.41
CA ILE A 532 9.45 9.46 -20.05
C ILE A 532 8.43 8.33 -19.88
N GLU A 533 8.81 7.32 -19.09
CA GLU A 533 7.96 6.18 -18.85
C GLU A 533 7.02 6.48 -17.68
N SER A 534 5.74 6.62 -18.01
CA SER A 534 4.67 6.48 -17.05
C SER A 534 4.44 4.98 -16.81
N ARG A 535 4.53 4.57 -15.54
CA ARG A 535 4.36 3.16 -15.17
C ARG A 535 2.92 2.78 -14.91
N ARG A 536 2.09 3.77 -14.61
CA ARG A 536 0.68 3.63 -14.30
C ARG A 536 -0.02 4.94 -14.59
N GLU A 537 -1.32 4.82 -14.81
CA GLU A 537 -2.16 5.97 -15.09
C GLU A 537 -2.06 7.04 -14.00
N GLY A 538 -1.90 8.30 -14.41
CA GLY A 538 -1.83 9.45 -13.51
C GLY A 538 -0.46 9.70 -12.87
N LEU A 539 0.53 8.79 -12.95
CA LEU A 539 1.85 9.01 -12.34
C LEU A 539 2.90 9.39 -13.38
N PHE A 540 3.22 10.68 -13.49
CA PHE A 540 4.13 11.20 -14.52
C PHE A 540 3.61 10.89 -15.94
N GLU A 541 2.30 10.76 -16.10
CA GLU A 541 1.65 10.62 -17.39
C GLU A 541 1.56 11.99 -18.06
N ILE A 542 2.05 12.08 -19.28
CA ILE A 542 1.99 13.32 -20.06
C ILE A 542 0.63 13.39 -20.75
N ASP A 543 -0.14 14.43 -20.44
CA ASP A 543 -1.41 14.71 -21.07
C ASP A 543 -1.27 15.90 -22.04
N LEU A 544 -1.62 15.68 -23.30
CA LEU A 544 -1.53 16.69 -24.35
C LEU A 544 -2.90 17.16 -24.84
N ARG A 545 -4.01 16.75 -24.20
CA ARG A 545 -5.38 17.01 -24.66
C ARG A 545 -5.78 18.47 -24.64
N LEU A 546 -5.09 19.31 -23.85
CA LEU A 546 -5.37 20.74 -23.78
C LEU A 546 -4.81 21.55 -24.95
N ARG A 547 -3.96 20.98 -25.81
CA ARG A 547 -3.37 21.68 -26.98
C ARG A 547 -4.45 22.16 -27.96
N PRO A 548 -4.15 23.17 -28.82
CA PRO A 548 -5.09 23.63 -29.86
C PRO A 548 -5.71 22.48 -30.64
N TYR A 549 -7.05 22.49 -30.79
CA TYR A 549 -7.84 21.44 -31.43
C TYR A 549 -7.84 20.06 -30.72
N GLY A 550 -7.33 20.00 -29.49
CA GLY A 550 -7.33 18.82 -28.62
C GLY A 550 -6.65 17.61 -29.27
N GLU A 551 -7.25 16.43 -29.12
CA GLU A 551 -6.72 15.16 -29.66
C GLU A 551 -6.50 15.17 -31.18
N LYS A 552 -7.24 16.01 -31.91
CA LYS A 552 -7.13 16.15 -33.37
C LYS A 552 -6.04 17.14 -33.79
N GLY A 553 -5.50 17.91 -32.85
CA GLY A 553 -4.43 18.87 -33.10
C GLY A 553 -3.06 18.24 -33.19
N ALA A 554 -2.13 18.96 -33.86
CA ALA A 554 -0.71 18.62 -33.87
C ALA A 554 -0.14 18.60 -32.44
N LEU A 555 0.83 17.74 -32.17
CA LEU A 555 1.45 17.62 -30.86
C LEU A 555 2.31 18.84 -30.51
N ALA A 556 2.83 19.53 -31.53
CA ALA A 556 3.51 20.82 -31.40
C ALA A 556 2.91 21.85 -32.38
N SER A 557 2.70 23.07 -31.91
CA SER A 557 2.17 24.18 -32.72
C SER A 557 3.23 25.25 -32.98
N SER A 558 3.20 25.91 -34.14
CA SER A 558 4.00 27.13 -34.31
C SER A 558 3.39 28.25 -33.46
N LEU A 559 4.20 29.22 -33.02
CA LEU A 559 3.72 30.38 -32.29
C LEU A 559 2.60 31.13 -33.05
N GLU A 560 2.74 31.25 -34.37
CA GLU A 560 1.70 31.81 -35.23
C GLU A 560 0.36 31.07 -35.10
N LYS A 561 0.37 29.72 -35.17
CA LYS A 561 -0.85 28.91 -35.04
C LYS A 561 -1.43 28.97 -33.63
N PHE A 562 -0.56 29.03 -32.61
CA PHE A 562 -0.98 29.21 -31.22
C PHE A 562 -1.75 30.52 -31.06
N ASN A 563 -1.20 31.64 -31.55
CA ASN A 563 -1.85 32.95 -31.51
C ASN A 563 -3.14 32.98 -32.35
N ALA A 564 -3.16 32.32 -33.50
CA ALA A 564 -4.34 32.23 -34.37
C ALA A 564 -5.47 31.38 -33.76
N TYR A 565 -5.17 30.46 -32.85
CA TYR A 565 -6.18 29.69 -32.13
C TYR A 565 -6.65 30.41 -30.87
N PHE A 566 -5.72 30.86 -30.03
CA PHE A 566 -5.97 31.59 -28.79
C PHE A 566 -6.02 33.09 -29.04
N ASN A 567 -7.07 33.51 -29.74
CA ASN A 567 -7.45 34.91 -29.86
C ASN A 567 -8.97 35.03 -29.73
N GLU A 568 -9.46 36.25 -29.53
CA GLU A 568 -10.88 36.56 -29.37
C GLU A 568 -11.77 36.04 -30.51
N LYS A 569 -11.25 36.03 -31.75
CA LYS A 569 -11.95 35.56 -32.96
C LYS A 569 -11.50 34.15 -33.38
N GLY A 570 -10.76 33.47 -32.51
CA GLY A 570 -10.11 32.20 -32.77
C GLY A 570 -11.05 31.02 -32.60
N GLY A 571 -10.48 29.82 -32.64
CA GLY A 571 -11.23 28.57 -32.46
C GLY A 571 -11.42 28.16 -31.00
N ALA A 572 -10.83 28.90 -30.06
CA ALA A 572 -10.83 28.53 -28.64
C ALA A 572 -12.21 28.69 -27.99
N LEU A 573 -12.60 27.69 -27.21
CA LEU A 573 -13.87 27.66 -26.49
C LEU A 573 -13.78 28.44 -25.17
N PRO A 574 -14.90 28.98 -24.63
CA PRO A 574 -14.87 29.79 -23.42
C PRO A 574 -14.19 29.14 -22.21
N TYR A 575 -14.34 27.82 -22.01
CA TYR A 575 -13.71 27.10 -20.90
C TYR A 575 -12.19 26.94 -21.05
N GLU A 576 -11.64 27.06 -22.27
CA GLU A 576 -10.20 26.99 -22.50
C GLU A 576 -9.48 28.20 -21.90
N ARG A 577 -10.22 29.31 -21.69
CA ARG A 577 -9.76 30.49 -20.96
C ARG A 577 -9.31 30.14 -19.53
N HIS A 578 -10.12 29.33 -18.82
CA HIS A 578 -9.79 28.86 -17.47
C HIS A 578 -8.58 27.92 -17.44
N ALA A 579 -8.50 27.01 -18.40
CA ALA A 579 -7.36 26.09 -18.50
C ALA A 579 -6.04 26.86 -18.72
N LEU A 580 -6.09 27.90 -19.56
CA LEU A 580 -4.92 28.71 -19.90
C LEU A 580 -4.41 29.61 -18.76
N ILE A 581 -5.20 29.92 -17.73
CA ILE A 581 -4.70 30.66 -16.55
C ILE A 581 -3.47 29.99 -15.94
N LYS A 582 -3.45 28.65 -15.97
CA LYS A 582 -2.33 27.87 -15.41
C LYS A 582 -1.21 27.61 -16.43
N LEU A 583 -1.31 28.09 -17.67
CA LEU A 583 -0.26 27.90 -18.67
C LEU A 583 1.01 28.65 -18.25
N ARG A 584 2.14 27.95 -18.16
CA ARG A 584 3.45 28.51 -17.79
C ARG A 584 4.56 27.82 -18.59
N ALA A 585 5.51 28.58 -19.11
CA ALA A 585 6.72 28.03 -19.73
C ALA A 585 7.61 27.37 -18.66
N ILE A 586 8.05 26.15 -18.92
CA ILE A 586 8.82 25.34 -17.94
C ILE A 586 10.15 24.82 -18.47
N GLY A 587 10.41 24.93 -19.77
CA GLY A 587 11.65 24.47 -20.39
C GLY A 587 11.72 24.83 -21.87
N GLY A 588 12.90 24.67 -22.47
CA GLY A 588 13.20 25.14 -23.82
C GLY A 588 13.64 26.60 -23.82
N ASP A 589 13.37 27.32 -24.92
CA ASP A 589 13.81 28.70 -25.10
C ASP A 589 12.98 29.68 -24.27
N PRO A 590 13.61 30.49 -23.39
CA PRO A 590 12.91 31.37 -22.47
C PRO A 590 12.22 32.56 -23.17
N VAL A 591 12.73 33.01 -24.33
CA VAL A 591 12.13 34.13 -25.08
C VAL A 591 10.84 33.67 -25.75
N LEU A 592 10.87 32.52 -26.41
CA LEU A 592 9.66 31.91 -26.98
C LEU A 592 8.64 31.59 -25.89
N GLY A 593 9.07 31.04 -24.76
CA GLY A 593 8.21 30.80 -23.60
C GLY A 593 7.49 32.07 -23.13
N GLY A 594 8.22 33.17 -22.96
CA GLY A 594 7.64 34.47 -22.60
C GLY A 594 6.62 34.99 -23.63
N ASN A 595 6.86 34.75 -24.93
CA ASN A 595 5.91 35.12 -25.99
C ASN A 595 4.61 34.31 -25.91
N VAL A 596 4.68 33.01 -25.58
CA VAL A 596 3.50 32.17 -25.39
C VAL A 596 2.71 32.63 -24.16
N GLU A 597 3.38 32.97 -23.07
CA GLU A 597 2.73 33.51 -21.87
C GLU A 597 2.08 34.88 -22.10
N ALA A 598 2.70 35.74 -22.91
CA ALA A 598 2.11 37.02 -23.30
C ALA A 598 0.84 36.82 -24.16
N ALA A 599 0.87 35.85 -25.09
CA ALA A 599 -0.30 35.49 -25.90
C ALA A 599 -1.43 34.89 -25.03
N ARG A 600 -1.09 34.02 -24.08
CA ARG A 600 -2.02 33.54 -23.03
C ARG A 600 -2.65 34.74 -22.32
N ASP A 601 -1.86 35.68 -21.83
CA ASP A 601 -2.39 36.83 -21.07
C ASP A 601 -3.34 37.68 -21.90
N ALA A 602 -3.00 37.95 -23.16
CA ALA A 602 -3.85 38.70 -24.07
C ALA A 602 -5.21 38.01 -24.33
N PHE A 603 -5.21 36.68 -24.43
CA PHE A 603 -6.44 35.90 -24.60
C PHE A 603 -7.23 35.76 -23.29
N VAL A 604 -6.57 35.46 -22.17
CA VAL A 604 -7.21 35.15 -20.89
C VAL A 604 -7.72 36.40 -20.18
N TYR A 605 -7.04 37.54 -20.29
CA TYR A 605 -7.36 38.74 -19.50
C TYR A 605 -7.81 39.91 -20.36
N HIS A 606 -8.59 39.63 -21.42
CA HIS A 606 -9.29 40.66 -22.19
C HIS A 606 -10.61 41.08 -21.53
N GLU A 607 -11.15 42.24 -21.93
CA GLU A 607 -12.31 42.89 -21.30
C GLU A 607 -13.65 42.14 -21.47
N ALA A 608 -13.73 41.14 -22.35
CA ALA A 608 -15.00 40.44 -22.54
C ALA A 608 -15.40 39.64 -21.28
N PRO A 609 -16.68 39.69 -20.89
CA PRO A 609 -17.17 39.02 -19.70
C PRO A 609 -17.09 37.49 -19.82
N VAL A 610 -17.06 36.80 -18.69
CA VAL A 610 -17.20 35.34 -18.64
C VAL A 610 -18.62 34.96 -19.05
N ASP A 611 -18.78 34.02 -19.97
CA ASP A 611 -20.08 33.42 -20.28
C ASP A 611 -20.51 32.47 -19.15
N GLY A 612 -21.14 33.06 -18.14
CA GLY A 612 -21.58 32.34 -16.95
C GLY A 612 -22.64 31.27 -17.21
N ARG A 613 -23.42 31.35 -18.30
CA ARG A 613 -24.41 30.32 -18.64
C ARG A 613 -23.74 29.07 -19.19
N SER A 614 -22.84 29.24 -20.15
CA SER A 614 -22.04 28.14 -20.67
C SER A 614 -21.20 27.50 -19.57
N TRP A 615 -20.72 28.31 -18.62
CA TRP A 615 -19.96 27.82 -17.48
C TRP A 615 -20.79 27.00 -16.48
N ALA A 616 -21.96 27.51 -16.09
CA ALA A 616 -22.87 26.79 -15.22
C ALA A 616 -23.29 25.44 -15.84
N HIS A 617 -23.57 25.43 -17.14
CA HIS A 617 -23.91 24.21 -17.86
C HIS A 617 -22.75 23.21 -17.93
N LEU A 618 -21.52 23.68 -18.18
CA LEU A 618 -20.34 22.80 -18.10
C LEU A 618 -20.19 22.19 -16.71
N ARG A 619 -20.40 23.00 -15.67
CA ARG A 619 -20.24 22.56 -14.29
C ARG A 619 -21.30 21.53 -13.89
N GLU A 620 -22.54 21.72 -14.31
CA GLU A 620 -23.64 20.76 -14.17
C GLU A 620 -23.28 19.43 -14.86
N ARG A 621 -22.84 19.48 -16.12
CA ARG A 621 -22.40 18.28 -16.85
C ARG A 621 -21.24 17.56 -16.18
N GLN A 622 -20.25 18.28 -15.65
CA GLN A 622 -19.15 17.65 -14.92
C GLN A 622 -19.62 16.93 -13.66
N ASN A 623 -20.62 17.47 -12.94
CA ASN A 623 -21.22 16.79 -11.81
C ASN A 623 -21.95 15.52 -12.29
N ASP A 624 -22.80 15.64 -13.30
CA ASP A 624 -23.69 14.54 -13.72
C ASP A 624 -22.96 13.41 -14.46
N GLU A 625 -21.89 13.72 -15.20
CA GLU A 625 -21.13 12.74 -15.99
C GLU A 625 -19.95 12.12 -15.22
N LEU A 626 -19.36 12.82 -14.23
CA LEU A 626 -18.16 12.37 -13.51
C LEU A 626 -18.41 11.97 -12.05
N VAL A 627 -19.64 12.14 -11.55
CA VAL A 627 -20.03 11.74 -10.20
C VAL A 627 -21.14 10.71 -10.29
N GLU A 628 -20.91 9.54 -9.70
CA GLU A 628 -21.94 8.51 -9.59
C GLU A 628 -23.08 8.97 -8.66
N THR A 629 -24.33 8.65 -9.03
CA THR A 629 -25.52 9.01 -8.25
C THR A 629 -25.42 8.50 -6.81
N GLY A 630 -25.56 9.41 -5.84
CA GLY A 630 -25.49 9.09 -4.41
C GLY A 630 -24.08 9.02 -3.83
N ALA A 631 -23.04 9.10 -4.68
CA ALA A 631 -21.65 9.17 -4.26
C ALA A 631 -21.19 10.63 -4.07
N ILE A 632 -20.13 10.82 -3.29
CA ILE A 632 -19.46 12.12 -3.13
C ILE A 632 -18.07 12.03 -3.75
N ASN A 633 -17.85 12.75 -4.84
CA ASN A 633 -16.54 12.91 -5.45
C ASN A 633 -15.90 14.22 -4.96
N VAL A 634 -14.76 14.10 -4.27
CA VAL A 634 -14.10 15.24 -3.60
C VAL A 634 -13.63 16.33 -4.58
N LYS A 635 -13.47 16.00 -5.87
CA LYS A 635 -13.09 16.96 -6.91
C LYS A 635 -14.30 17.55 -7.63
N TYR A 636 -15.23 16.71 -8.09
CA TYR A 636 -16.28 17.09 -9.05
C TYR A 636 -17.68 17.25 -8.46
N SER A 637 -17.96 16.77 -7.25
CA SER A 637 -19.24 17.08 -6.59
C SER A 637 -19.31 18.57 -6.26
N TYR A 638 -20.51 19.12 -6.11
CA TYR A 638 -20.68 20.48 -5.62
C TYR A 638 -19.98 20.68 -4.28
N GLY A 639 -19.22 21.77 -4.15
CA GLY A 639 -18.34 22.03 -3.02
C GLY A 639 -16.99 21.33 -3.09
N GLY A 640 -16.74 20.54 -4.14
CA GLY A 640 -15.47 19.88 -4.38
C GLY A 640 -14.36 20.85 -4.78
N LEU A 641 -13.16 20.29 -4.98
CA LEU A 641 -11.95 21.07 -5.28
C LEU A 641 -12.13 21.99 -6.50
N ILE A 642 -12.82 21.52 -7.54
CA ILE A 642 -12.97 22.26 -8.80
C ILE A 642 -13.76 23.56 -8.62
N ASP A 643 -14.73 23.59 -7.70
CA ASP A 643 -15.54 24.79 -7.43
C ASP A 643 -14.68 25.93 -6.87
N ILE A 644 -13.70 25.58 -6.03
CA ILE A 644 -12.75 26.55 -5.47
C ILE A 644 -11.80 27.06 -6.56
N GLU A 645 -11.27 26.15 -7.39
CA GLU A 645 -10.37 26.54 -8.48
C GLU A 645 -11.08 27.46 -9.47
N TYR A 646 -12.30 27.12 -9.85
CA TYR A 646 -13.13 27.90 -10.77
C TYR A 646 -13.47 29.26 -10.17
N PHE A 647 -13.87 29.32 -8.89
CA PHE A 647 -14.12 30.59 -8.23
C PHE A 647 -12.90 31.54 -8.30
N VAL A 648 -11.70 31.04 -8.00
CA VAL A 648 -10.47 31.85 -8.07
C VAL A 648 -10.17 32.25 -9.51
N GLN A 649 -10.23 31.30 -10.45
CA GLN A 649 -9.97 31.55 -11.86
C GLN A 649 -10.92 32.59 -12.47
N ASP A 650 -12.20 32.52 -12.13
CA ASP A 650 -13.20 33.50 -12.56
C ASP A 650 -12.87 34.90 -12.03
N MET A 651 -12.44 35.00 -10.77
CA MET A 651 -11.98 36.27 -10.19
C MET A 651 -10.73 36.79 -10.92
N GLN A 652 -9.79 35.92 -11.29
CA GLN A 652 -8.62 36.30 -12.08
C GLN A 652 -9.02 36.77 -13.48
N ILE A 653 -9.98 36.12 -14.13
CA ILE A 653 -10.50 36.55 -15.43
C ILE A 653 -11.17 37.92 -15.31
N LEU A 654 -12.02 38.11 -14.31
CA LEU A 654 -12.81 39.33 -14.12
C LEU A 654 -11.93 40.56 -13.83
N TYR A 655 -10.91 40.41 -12.98
CA TYR A 655 -10.08 41.55 -12.54
C TYR A 655 -8.71 41.61 -13.20
N GLY A 656 -8.28 40.54 -13.88
CA GLY A 656 -6.94 40.42 -14.43
C GLY A 656 -6.64 41.37 -15.57
N ALA A 657 -7.66 41.83 -16.32
CA ALA A 657 -7.48 42.80 -17.40
C ALA A 657 -6.79 44.08 -16.88
N GLU A 658 -7.33 44.65 -15.82
CA GLU A 658 -6.84 45.88 -15.19
C GLU A 658 -5.76 45.64 -14.12
N ASN A 659 -5.67 44.42 -13.57
CA ASN A 659 -4.79 44.11 -12.44
C ASN A 659 -3.84 42.93 -12.75
N PRO A 660 -2.70 43.17 -13.43
CA PRO A 660 -1.76 42.10 -13.77
C PRO A 660 -1.25 41.26 -12.58
N SER A 661 -1.25 41.82 -11.37
CA SER A 661 -0.81 41.11 -10.16
C SER A 661 -1.68 39.90 -9.78
N VAL A 662 -2.91 39.80 -10.29
CA VAL A 662 -3.80 38.65 -10.00
C VAL A 662 -3.65 37.52 -11.02
N ARG A 663 -2.83 37.67 -12.07
CA ARG A 663 -2.71 36.71 -13.18
C ARG A 663 -1.87 35.45 -12.88
N GLY A 664 -1.50 35.23 -11.62
CA GLY A 664 -0.61 34.13 -11.23
C GLY A 664 -1.24 32.74 -11.41
N PRO A 665 -0.49 31.72 -11.90
CA PRO A 665 -1.05 30.39 -12.18
C PRO A 665 -1.31 29.54 -10.92
N ASN A 666 -0.67 29.85 -9.79
CA ASN A 666 -0.86 29.11 -8.54
C ASN A 666 -2.12 29.61 -7.80
N THR A 667 -3.03 28.71 -7.44
CA THR A 667 -4.35 29.04 -6.90
C THR A 667 -4.26 29.75 -5.55
N LEU A 668 -3.39 29.28 -4.66
CA LEU A 668 -3.24 29.86 -3.32
C LEU A 668 -2.54 31.23 -3.37
N GLU A 669 -1.55 31.39 -4.25
CA GLU A 669 -0.92 32.70 -4.49
C GLU A 669 -1.89 33.67 -5.16
N ALA A 670 -2.78 33.20 -6.04
CA ALA A 670 -3.85 34.01 -6.63
C ALA A 670 -4.87 34.45 -5.58
N MET A 671 -5.28 33.58 -4.65
CA MET A 671 -6.15 33.97 -3.52
C MET A 671 -5.51 35.08 -2.67
N GLU A 672 -4.21 34.98 -2.40
CA GLU A 672 -3.46 35.99 -1.64
C GLU A 672 -3.43 37.34 -2.39
N THR A 673 -3.14 37.34 -3.70
CA THR A 673 -3.08 38.59 -4.47
C THR A 673 -4.46 39.21 -4.66
N LEU A 674 -5.51 38.40 -4.84
CA LEU A 674 -6.91 38.86 -4.87
C LEU A 674 -7.35 39.47 -3.53
N ASN A 675 -6.88 38.94 -2.39
CA ASN A 675 -7.13 39.53 -1.07
C ASN A 675 -6.38 40.85 -0.89
N ARG A 676 -5.09 40.90 -1.21
CA ARG A 676 -4.27 42.12 -1.10
C ARG A 676 -4.78 43.28 -1.97
N THR A 677 -5.44 42.97 -3.07
CA THR A 677 -6.06 43.96 -3.98
C THR A 677 -7.49 44.33 -3.58
N GLY A 678 -8.04 43.73 -2.52
CA GLY A 678 -9.37 44.02 -1.99
C GLY A 678 -10.51 43.30 -2.72
N PHE A 679 -10.23 42.42 -3.68
CA PHE A 679 -11.26 41.66 -4.39
C PHE A 679 -11.81 40.47 -3.57
N LEU A 680 -11.04 40.01 -2.58
CA LEU A 680 -11.45 39.06 -1.55
C LEU A 680 -11.27 39.67 -0.15
N SER A 681 -12.27 39.50 0.72
CA SER A 681 -12.12 39.82 2.14
C SER A 681 -11.19 38.82 2.84
N ASP A 682 -10.66 39.20 4.02
CA ASP A 682 -9.82 38.31 4.83
C ASP A 682 -10.57 37.04 5.26
N GLU A 683 -11.88 37.16 5.50
CA GLU A 683 -12.76 36.04 5.83
C GLU A 683 -12.91 35.08 4.64
N GLU A 684 -13.22 35.61 3.44
CA GLU A 684 -13.33 34.82 2.21
C GLU A 684 -12.02 34.09 1.91
N ARG A 685 -10.88 34.81 1.94
CA ARG A 685 -9.55 34.24 1.71
C ARG A 685 -9.21 33.18 2.75
N GLY A 686 -9.47 33.44 4.03
CA GLY A 686 -9.16 32.49 5.10
C GLY A 686 -9.97 31.20 4.98
N MET A 687 -11.23 31.30 4.55
CA MET A 687 -12.07 30.13 4.32
C MET A 687 -11.70 29.38 3.03
N LEU A 688 -11.42 30.08 1.92
CA LEU A 688 -10.94 29.48 0.66
C LEU A 688 -9.66 28.68 0.89
N ASP A 689 -8.67 29.29 1.56
CA ASP A 689 -7.38 28.66 1.83
C ASP A 689 -7.56 27.36 2.64
N ARG A 690 -8.37 27.40 3.72
CA ARG A 690 -8.65 26.21 4.54
C ARG A 690 -9.33 25.11 3.74
N ALA A 691 -10.40 25.45 3.01
CA ALA A 691 -11.15 24.47 2.22
C ALA A 691 -10.28 23.87 1.10
N TYR A 692 -9.52 24.70 0.38
CA TYR A 692 -8.60 24.25 -0.66
C TYR A 692 -7.54 23.28 -0.12
N ARG A 693 -6.81 23.69 0.93
CA ARG A 693 -5.76 22.85 1.54
C ARG A 693 -6.33 21.54 2.06
N PHE A 694 -7.52 21.58 2.67
CA PHE A 694 -8.20 20.39 3.16
C PHE A 694 -8.56 19.43 2.02
N LEU A 695 -9.24 19.91 0.97
CA LEU A 695 -9.65 19.09 -0.17
C LEU A 695 -8.45 18.53 -0.93
N VAL A 696 -7.37 19.31 -1.09
CA VAL A 696 -6.13 18.82 -1.69
C VAL A 696 -5.50 17.72 -0.83
N ARG A 697 -5.45 17.88 0.50
CA ARG A 697 -4.96 16.81 1.41
C ARG A 697 -5.81 15.55 1.31
N LEU A 698 -7.14 15.69 1.28
CA LEU A 698 -8.09 14.58 1.17
C LEU A 698 -7.95 13.83 -0.17
N ILE A 699 -7.90 14.55 -1.29
CA ILE A 699 -7.68 13.96 -2.63
C ILE A 699 -6.35 13.20 -2.68
N ASN A 700 -5.28 13.80 -2.15
CA ASN A 700 -3.97 13.17 -2.09
C ASN A 700 -3.99 11.89 -1.23
N ALA A 701 -4.71 11.89 -0.11
CA ALA A 701 -4.87 10.70 0.74
C ALA A 701 -5.64 9.57 0.03
N LEU A 702 -6.67 9.89 -0.76
CA LEU A 702 -7.41 8.91 -1.57
C LEU A 702 -6.53 8.33 -2.69
N ARG A 703 -5.86 9.20 -3.46
CA ARG A 703 -4.99 8.79 -4.57
C ARG A 703 -3.82 7.94 -4.12
N MET A 704 -3.27 8.24 -2.95
CA MET A 704 -2.19 7.46 -2.35
C MET A 704 -2.59 6.00 -2.10
N VAL A 705 -3.85 5.70 -1.78
CA VAL A 705 -4.33 4.31 -1.63
C VAL A 705 -4.65 3.68 -2.98
N ARG A 706 -5.38 4.40 -3.82
CA ARG A 706 -5.96 3.86 -5.06
C ARG A 706 -4.96 3.75 -6.20
N GLY A 707 -3.86 4.50 -6.14
CA GLY A 707 -2.78 4.45 -7.12
C GLY A 707 -3.17 4.90 -8.52
N ASN A 708 -4.24 5.68 -8.67
CA ASN A 708 -4.67 6.28 -9.93
C ASN A 708 -5.36 7.64 -9.72
N ALA A 709 -5.54 8.40 -10.79
CA ALA A 709 -6.06 9.76 -10.77
C ALA A 709 -7.60 9.86 -10.73
N ARG A 710 -8.32 8.79 -11.11
CA ARG A 710 -9.73 8.82 -11.51
C ARG A 710 -10.69 8.65 -10.34
N ASP A 711 -10.42 7.70 -9.46
CA ASP A 711 -11.35 7.40 -8.37
C ASP A 711 -11.10 8.31 -7.15
N LEU A 712 -11.93 9.35 -7.04
CA LEU A 712 -11.96 10.32 -5.93
C LEU A 712 -13.27 10.28 -5.16
N VAL A 713 -14.02 9.17 -5.27
CA VAL A 713 -15.26 8.95 -4.52
C VAL A 713 -14.93 8.66 -3.05
N LEU A 714 -15.63 9.28 -2.11
CA LEU A 714 -15.47 8.96 -0.70
C LEU A 714 -15.96 7.54 -0.41
N PRO A 715 -15.23 6.75 0.42
CA PRO A 715 -15.76 5.51 0.95
C PRO A 715 -17.02 5.77 1.79
N ASP A 716 -17.84 4.73 1.97
CA ASP A 716 -19.02 4.83 2.83
C ASP A 716 -18.64 5.28 4.25
N TRP A 717 -19.42 6.18 4.84
CA TRP A 717 -19.13 6.80 6.14
C TRP A 717 -18.96 5.79 7.28
N SER A 718 -19.63 4.63 7.20
CA SER A 718 -19.57 3.57 8.21
C SER A 718 -18.50 2.51 7.91
N SER A 719 -17.81 2.62 6.78
CA SER A 719 -16.79 1.66 6.36
C SER A 719 -15.47 1.83 7.12
N GLN A 720 -14.74 0.73 7.26
CA GLN A 720 -13.36 0.77 7.76
C GLN A 720 -12.42 1.56 6.84
N GLU A 721 -12.68 1.57 5.53
CA GLU A 721 -11.89 2.35 4.58
C GLU A 721 -11.95 3.85 4.89
N PHE A 722 -13.13 4.35 5.28
CA PHE A 722 -13.29 5.75 5.68
C PHE A 722 -12.56 6.07 6.99
N LEU A 723 -12.57 5.17 7.96
CA LEU A 723 -11.77 5.31 9.17
C LEU A 723 -10.25 5.33 8.87
N PHE A 724 -9.77 4.43 8.01
CA PHE A 724 -8.36 4.41 7.61
C PHE A 724 -7.97 5.69 6.87
N LEU A 725 -8.89 6.27 6.09
CA LEU A 725 -8.72 7.59 5.48
C LEU A 725 -8.57 8.70 6.54
N ALA A 726 -9.41 8.68 7.59
CA ALA A 726 -9.29 9.62 8.70
C ALA A 726 -7.94 9.50 9.44
N ARG A 727 -7.54 8.29 9.82
CA ARG A 727 -6.24 8.03 10.47
C ARG A 727 -5.06 8.48 9.61
N ARG A 728 -5.12 8.22 8.29
CA ARG A 728 -4.10 8.68 7.32
C ARG A 728 -4.00 10.19 7.22
N LEU A 729 -5.10 10.91 7.37
CA LEU A 729 -5.13 12.37 7.41
C LEU A 729 -4.66 12.95 8.74
N GLY A 730 -4.39 12.09 9.74
CA GLY A 730 -3.91 12.45 11.06
C GLY A 730 -5.01 12.75 12.06
N TYR A 731 -6.25 12.34 11.80
CA TYR A 731 -7.30 12.39 12.81
C TYR A 731 -7.06 11.29 13.85
N GLU A 732 -7.09 11.68 15.12
CA GLU A 732 -6.86 10.82 16.29
C GLU A 732 -8.11 10.87 17.18
N GLU A 733 -8.23 9.92 18.11
CA GLU A 733 -9.33 9.93 19.07
C GLU A 733 -9.20 11.14 20.01
N GLY A 734 -10.24 11.97 20.07
CA GLY A 734 -10.24 13.21 20.85
C GLY A 734 -11.62 13.86 20.95
N ASP A 735 -11.87 14.59 22.04
CA ASP A 735 -13.08 15.40 22.28
C ASP A 735 -14.42 14.65 22.10
N GLY A 736 -14.48 13.38 22.51
CA GLY A 736 -15.71 12.57 22.48
C GLY A 736 -16.20 12.16 21.09
N ALA A 737 -15.39 12.32 20.04
CA ALA A 737 -15.70 11.90 18.68
C ALA A 737 -14.55 11.10 18.04
N GLY A 738 -14.87 9.97 17.42
CA GLY A 738 -13.90 9.16 16.68
C GLY A 738 -13.26 9.90 15.48
N PRO A 739 -12.11 9.43 14.98
CA PRO A 739 -11.40 10.06 13.85
C PRO A 739 -12.25 10.23 12.60
N ASP A 740 -13.07 9.22 12.29
CA ASP A 740 -14.05 9.19 11.20
C ASP A 740 -15.12 10.29 11.37
N ALA A 741 -15.70 10.42 12.56
CA ALA A 741 -16.69 11.46 12.85
C ALA A 741 -16.09 12.87 12.70
N GLN A 742 -14.84 13.08 13.11
CA GLN A 742 -14.13 14.34 12.92
C GLN A 742 -13.89 14.64 11.43
N LEU A 743 -13.37 13.67 10.67
CA LEU A 743 -13.16 13.81 9.23
C LEU A 743 -14.46 14.14 8.51
N ARG A 744 -15.55 13.44 8.82
CA ARG A 744 -16.86 13.68 8.20
C ARG A 744 -17.33 15.12 8.39
N ARG A 745 -17.27 15.64 9.62
CA ARG A 745 -17.63 17.04 9.90
C ARG A 745 -16.80 18.03 9.10
N ASP A 746 -15.50 17.77 8.97
CA ASP A 746 -14.60 18.62 8.20
C ASP A 746 -14.87 18.55 6.70
N ILE A 747 -15.24 17.38 6.16
CA ILE A 747 -15.69 17.24 4.76
C ILE A 747 -16.96 18.05 4.53
N GLU A 748 -18.00 17.82 5.32
CA GLU A 748 -19.30 18.50 5.20
C GLU A 748 -19.11 20.03 5.27
N ARG A 749 -18.38 20.51 6.29
CA ARG A 749 -18.11 21.94 6.50
C ARG A 749 -17.37 22.60 5.33
N ASN A 750 -16.27 21.99 4.86
CA ASN A 750 -15.46 22.61 3.81
C ASN A 750 -16.15 22.56 2.44
N MET A 751 -16.87 21.47 2.13
CA MET A 751 -17.60 21.36 0.87
C MET A 751 -18.84 22.27 0.84
N GLU A 752 -19.62 22.34 1.91
CA GLU A 752 -20.77 23.25 2.00
C GLU A 752 -20.34 24.70 1.76
N TRP A 753 -19.23 25.08 2.39
CA TRP A 753 -18.70 26.42 2.27
C TRP A 753 -18.22 26.74 0.84
N ALA A 754 -17.47 25.84 0.20
CA ALA A 754 -17.04 26.01 -1.19
C ALA A 754 -18.24 26.13 -2.14
N ALA A 755 -19.27 25.30 -1.94
CA ALA A 755 -20.52 25.37 -2.71
C ALA A 755 -21.28 26.68 -2.49
N ARG A 756 -21.20 27.27 -1.28
CA ARG A 756 -21.81 28.57 -0.98
C ARG A 756 -21.07 29.70 -1.69
N ALA A 757 -19.74 29.73 -1.61
CA ALA A 757 -18.91 30.78 -2.23
C ALA A 757 -19.18 30.91 -3.73
N LEU A 758 -19.23 29.77 -4.45
CA LEU A 758 -19.56 29.72 -5.87
C LEU A 758 -20.97 30.28 -6.14
N ARG A 759 -21.97 29.88 -5.34
CA ARG A 759 -23.37 30.33 -5.49
C ARG A 759 -23.53 31.84 -5.26
N THR A 760 -22.93 32.40 -4.21
CA THR A 760 -23.17 33.80 -3.82
C THR A 760 -22.60 34.83 -4.79
N ARG A 761 -21.46 34.56 -5.45
CA ARG A 761 -20.86 35.55 -6.37
C ARG A 761 -21.26 35.37 -7.84
N PHE A 762 -21.62 34.16 -8.27
CA PHE A 762 -21.92 33.89 -9.68
C PHE A 762 -23.43 33.83 -9.97
N VAL A 763 -24.25 33.24 -9.09
CA VAL A 763 -25.69 33.10 -9.42
C VAL A 763 -26.46 34.42 -9.32
N HIS A 764 -26.00 35.40 -8.52
CA HIS A 764 -26.69 36.69 -8.42
C HIS A 764 -26.16 37.79 -9.35
N LYS A 765 -24.90 37.74 -9.80
CA LYS A 765 -24.34 38.79 -10.70
C LYS A 765 -24.34 38.45 -12.18
N LEU A 766 -24.65 37.20 -12.55
CA LEU A 766 -24.77 36.77 -13.95
C LEU A 766 -26.19 36.94 -14.53
N PHE A 767 -27.14 37.41 -13.72
CA PHE A 767 -28.55 37.58 -14.08
C PHE A 767 -29.10 38.99 -13.86
N ASP A 768 -28.27 39.95 -13.43
CA ASP A 768 -28.61 41.38 -13.40
C ASP A 768 -28.03 42.12 -14.60
#